data_AF-A0A672KTL2-F1
#
_entry.id   AF-A0A672KTL2-F1
#
_cell.length_a   1.000
_cell.length_b   1.000
_cell.length_c   1.000
_cell.angle_alpha   90.00
_cell.angle_beta   90.00
_cell.angle_gamma   90.00
#
_symmetry.space_group_name_H-M   'P 1'
#
loop_
_entity.id
_entity.type
_entity.pdbx_description
1 polymer ?
#
loop_
_entity_poly.entity_id
_entity_poly.type
_entity_poly.pdbx_seq_one_letter_code
_entity_poly.pdbx_strand_id
1 'polypeptide(L)'
;MAKQSQVPLAAVIKPLAPLPPDETPPYLVDHGESGPIRCNRCKAYMCPYMQFIEGGRRFQCGFCSCVTEVPPHYFQHLDHTGKRVDCYDRPELSMGSYEFTATVDYCKNNKIPQPPAFIFLIDVSYNAVKNGMVGIICQELKTLLDYLPRENPDMESNIRVGFVTYNKVLHFYNVKASLAQPQMMVVSDVADMFVPLLDGFLVNVSESRVVIESLLDQIPEMFADTRETESVFGPVIQAGLEALKAADCAGKLFVFHSSLPIAEAPGKLKNREDKKLVGTDKEKSLFQPQVSFYNTLAKECVAQGCCVDLFLFPNQYVDVATLGVVPTSTGGSIYKYTYFQASSDQERFLNDLRRDVQKQVGFDALMRVRTSTGIRATDFFGSFYMSNTTDVELAGLDCDKTVTVEFRHDDKLSEETGALMQCAVLYTSCSGQRRLRIHNMAVNCCSQLADLYRNCETDTIINFFAKYAYRSVLGSPIKNVRDSLVNQCAQILACYRKNCASPSSAGQCTLLPVYLNCMLKSDVLQPGADVSLDDRAYLRQLVSTLDVSESHVFFYPRLLPLQKLDVMSMSLPVAVRNSEERLSRGGVYLLENGLNIFLWVGVNAQQELLQNIFGTPAFGQIDPNMTSLPALDNPFSKRLREIIESFRAQRSRYMKLMVVKPEDKLELIFKHFLVEDKSNNGGASYVDFLCHMHKEIRQLLS
;
A
#
# COMPACT_ATOMS: atom_id res chain seq x y z
N MET A 1 26.14 2.88 -21.31
CA MET A 1 24.71 2.74 -21.67
C MET A 1 23.78 3.28 -20.59
N ALA A 2 23.67 2.68 -19.39
CA ALA A 2 22.75 3.14 -18.33
C ALA A 2 22.91 4.63 -17.95
N LYS A 3 24.14 5.11 -17.72
CA LYS A 3 24.42 6.54 -17.46
C LYS A 3 24.07 7.46 -18.64
N GLN A 4 24.06 6.95 -19.86
CA GLN A 4 23.74 7.71 -21.05
C GLN A 4 22.23 7.79 -21.29
N SER A 5 21.50 6.70 -21.03
CA SER A 5 20.04 6.66 -21.19
C SER A 5 19.30 7.39 -20.07
N GLN A 6 19.86 7.42 -18.85
CA GLN A 6 19.21 7.99 -17.65
C GLN A 6 17.88 7.33 -17.27
N VAL A 7 17.48 6.27 -17.97
CA VAL A 7 16.35 5.41 -17.63
C VAL A 7 16.68 4.69 -16.32
N PRO A 8 15.85 4.84 -15.27
CA PRO A 8 16.08 4.14 -14.02
C PRO A 8 15.89 2.64 -14.19
N LEU A 9 16.77 1.85 -13.58
CA LEU A 9 16.61 0.40 -13.48
C LEU A 9 15.92 0.12 -12.16
N ALA A 10 14.65 -0.24 -12.21
CA ALA A 10 13.86 -0.50 -11.01
C ALA A 10 12.89 -1.67 -11.22
N ALA A 11 12.53 -2.33 -10.13
CA ALA A 11 11.44 -3.31 -10.10
C ALA A 11 10.43 -2.93 -9.02
N VAL A 12 9.15 -3.12 -9.30
CA VAL A 12 8.05 -2.92 -8.36
C VAL A 12 7.56 -4.29 -7.93
N ILE A 13 7.73 -4.64 -6.66
CA ILE A 13 7.53 -5.99 -6.14
C ILE A 13 6.39 -5.97 -5.13
N LYS A 14 5.34 -6.77 -5.39
CA LYS A 14 4.18 -6.98 -4.50
C LYS A 14 4.14 -8.46 -4.08
N PRO A 15 4.85 -8.86 -3.00
CA PRO A 15 5.14 -10.28 -2.74
C PRO A 15 3.90 -11.14 -2.47
N LEU A 16 2.92 -10.59 -1.78
CA LEU A 16 1.67 -11.29 -1.44
C LEU A 16 0.50 -10.85 -2.33
N ALA A 17 0.78 -10.39 -3.56
CA ALA A 17 -0.26 -9.92 -4.47
C ALA A 17 -1.41 -10.95 -4.59
N PRO A 18 -2.69 -10.51 -4.50
CA PRO A 18 -3.81 -11.39 -4.70
C PRO A 18 -3.81 -11.87 -6.16
N LEU A 19 -3.98 -13.17 -6.34
CA LEU A 19 -4.08 -13.76 -7.68
C LEU A 19 -5.54 -13.79 -8.13
N PRO A 20 -5.81 -13.69 -9.45
CA PRO A 20 -7.11 -14.00 -10.00
C PRO A 20 -7.60 -15.38 -9.55
N PRO A 21 -8.91 -15.59 -9.34
CA PRO A 21 -9.45 -16.87 -8.87
C PRO A 21 -9.16 -18.06 -9.78
N ASP A 22 -8.88 -17.82 -11.06
CA ASP A 22 -8.54 -18.81 -12.08
C ASP A 22 -7.03 -19.13 -12.16
N GLU A 23 -6.18 -18.37 -11.45
CA GLU A 23 -4.74 -18.63 -11.37
C GLU A 23 -4.39 -19.57 -10.21
N THR A 24 -3.39 -20.42 -10.44
CA THR A 24 -2.93 -21.36 -9.42
C THR A 24 -2.09 -20.64 -8.34
N PRO A 25 -2.40 -20.81 -7.04
CA PRO A 25 -1.60 -20.22 -5.97
C PRO A 25 -0.17 -20.79 -5.95
N PRO A 26 0.81 -20.05 -5.39
CA PRO A 26 2.18 -20.55 -5.28
C PRO A 26 2.22 -21.85 -4.47
N TYR A 27 2.89 -22.88 -5.00
CA TYR A 27 3.05 -24.17 -4.32
C TYR A 27 3.95 -24.05 -3.09
N LEU A 28 3.60 -24.76 -2.02
CA LEU A 28 4.43 -24.91 -0.83
C LEU A 28 5.36 -26.12 -0.99
N VAL A 29 6.66 -25.87 -1.02
CA VAL A 29 7.72 -26.86 -1.16
C VAL A 29 8.36 -27.13 0.19
N ASP A 30 8.55 -28.41 0.52
CA ASP A 30 9.23 -28.82 1.74
C ASP A 30 10.49 -29.64 1.41
N HIS A 31 11.62 -29.20 1.94
CA HIS A 31 12.92 -29.86 1.79
C HIS A 31 13.32 -30.63 3.07
N GLY A 32 12.41 -30.77 4.03
CA GLY A 32 12.64 -31.46 5.29
C GLY A 32 13.59 -30.71 6.22
N GLU A 33 14.21 -31.45 7.13
CA GLU A 33 15.00 -30.90 8.26
C GLU A 33 16.21 -30.05 7.83
N SER A 34 16.80 -30.32 6.65
CA SER A 34 17.90 -29.50 6.13
C SER A 34 17.46 -28.12 5.63
N GLY A 35 16.17 -27.94 5.42
CA GLY A 35 15.59 -26.72 4.91
C GLY A 35 15.91 -26.43 3.45
N PRO A 36 15.54 -25.22 2.97
CA PRO A 36 15.67 -24.86 1.57
C PRO A 36 17.11 -24.91 1.08
N ILE A 37 17.32 -25.54 -0.08
CA ILE A 37 18.65 -25.68 -0.68
C ILE A 37 19.07 -24.31 -1.23
N ARG A 38 20.32 -23.94 -0.96
CA ARG A 38 20.87 -22.64 -1.33
C ARG A 38 22.25 -22.79 -1.98
N CYS A 39 22.61 -21.84 -2.82
CA CYS A 39 23.99 -21.70 -3.28
C CYS A 39 24.92 -21.43 -2.08
N ASN A 40 26.06 -22.12 -2.01
CA ASN A 40 27.00 -21.97 -0.90
C ASN A 40 27.61 -20.56 -0.79
N ARG A 41 27.71 -19.83 -1.92
CA ARG A 41 28.32 -18.49 -2.00
C ARG A 41 27.30 -17.36 -1.83
N CYS A 42 26.42 -17.12 -2.82
CA CYS A 42 25.50 -15.99 -2.79
C CYS A 42 24.21 -16.22 -1.97
N LYS A 43 24.03 -17.45 -1.46
CA LYS A 43 22.84 -17.87 -0.69
C LYS A 43 21.51 -17.72 -1.44
N ALA A 44 21.54 -17.63 -2.78
CA ALA A 44 20.33 -17.74 -3.59
C ALA A 44 19.67 -19.10 -3.36
N TYR A 45 18.34 -19.11 -3.22
CA TYR A 45 17.53 -20.32 -3.07
C TYR A 45 17.49 -21.09 -4.38
N MET A 46 17.34 -22.42 -4.27
CA MET A 46 17.07 -23.30 -5.42
C MET A 46 15.91 -22.72 -6.23
N CYS A 47 16.12 -22.62 -7.54
CA CYS A 47 15.23 -21.97 -8.51
C CYS A 47 15.52 -22.51 -9.92
N PRO A 48 14.68 -22.20 -10.94
CA PRO A 48 14.90 -22.63 -12.31
C PRO A 48 16.24 -22.20 -12.94
N TYR A 49 16.91 -21.19 -12.37
CA TYR A 49 18.19 -20.68 -12.85
C TYR A 49 19.43 -21.40 -12.30
N MET A 50 19.24 -22.54 -11.61
CA MET A 50 20.34 -23.41 -11.19
C MET A 50 20.62 -24.46 -12.27
N GLN A 51 21.83 -24.48 -12.82
CA GLN A 51 22.21 -25.41 -13.87
C GLN A 51 22.82 -26.68 -13.27
N PHE A 52 22.14 -27.81 -13.39
CA PHE A 52 22.68 -29.09 -12.92
C PHE A 52 23.75 -29.64 -13.87
N ILE A 53 24.83 -30.18 -13.30
CA ILE A 53 26.01 -30.70 -14.02
C ILE A 53 26.48 -32.03 -13.41
N GLU A 54 27.47 -32.67 -14.03
CA GLU A 54 28.09 -33.92 -13.54
C GLU A 54 27.03 -35.02 -13.26
N GLY A 55 26.09 -35.21 -14.19
CA GLY A 55 25.02 -36.21 -14.06
C GLY A 55 24.01 -35.91 -12.96
N GLY A 56 23.93 -34.66 -12.48
CA GLY A 56 22.99 -34.20 -11.46
C GLY A 56 23.57 -34.16 -10.05
N ARG A 57 24.86 -34.46 -9.89
CA ARG A 57 25.55 -34.47 -8.58
C ARG A 57 25.91 -33.08 -8.07
N ARG A 58 25.97 -32.10 -8.96
CA ARG A 58 26.29 -30.70 -8.64
C ARG A 58 25.38 -29.77 -9.41
N PHE A 59 25.22 -28.55 -8.92
CA PHE A 59 24.61 -27.46 -9.67
C PHE A 59 25.49 -26.22 -9.66
N GLN A 60 25.57 -25.56 -10.80
CA GLN A 60 26.16 -24.23 -10.95
C GLN A 60 25.09 -23.17 -10.74
N CYS A 61 25.36 -22.23 -9.84
CA CYS A 61 24.41 -21.16 -9.53
C CYS A 61 24.38 -20.09 -10.62
N GLY A 62 23.23 -19.83 -11.25
CA GLY A 62 23.07 -18.79 -12.27
C GLY A 62 23.37 -17.36 -11.77
N PHE A 63 23.32 -17.10 -10.46
CA PHE A 63 23.57 -15.76 -9.91
C PHE A 63 25.06 -15.43 -9.76
N CYS A 64 25.89 -16.40 -9.37
CA CYS A 64 27.30 -16.14 -9.00
C CYS A 64 28.30 -17.17 -9.56
N SER A 65 27.82 -18.09 -10.41
CA SER A 65 28.56 -19.17 -11.06
C SER A 65 29.24 -20.16 -10.11
N CYS A 66 28.98 -20.09 -8.81
CA CYS A 66 29.50 -21.03 -7.82
C CYS A 66 28.88 -22.41 -8.01
N VAL A 67 29.72 -23.44 -8.09
CA VAL A 67 29.28 -24.83 -8.12
C VAL A 67 29.03 -25.31 -6.68
N THR A 68 27.90 -25.97 -6.46
CA THR A 68 27.46 -26.51 -5.17
C THR A 68 27.09 -27.98 -5.34
N GLU A 69 27.46 -28.82 -4.37
CA GLU A 69 27.10 -30.24 -4.36
C GLU A 69 25.61 -30.41 -4.07
N VAL A 70 24.95 -31.33 -4.78
CA VAL A 70 23.54 -31.63 -4.57
C VAL A 70 23.41 -32.56 -3.36
N PRO A 71 22.61 -32.21 -2.33
CA PRO A 71 22.40 -33.08 -1.19
C PRO A 71 21.84 -34.46 -1.60
N PRO A 72 22.24 -35.56 -0.92
CA PRO A 72 21.81 -36.91 -1.30
C PRO A 72 20.29 -37.10 -1.40
N HIS A 73 19.52 -36.52 -0.47
CA HIS A 73 18.05 -36.61 -0.45
C HIS A 73 17.39 -35.85 -1.61
N TYR A 74 18.10 -34.90 -2.23
CA TYR A 74 17.62 -34.09 -3.33
C TYR A 74 18.23 -34.51 -4.67
N PHE A 75 19.09 -35.52 -4.71
CA PHE A 75 19.74 -35.96 -5.94
C PHE A 75 18.74 -36.55 -6.94
N GLN A 76 18.92 -36.21 -8.21
CA GLN A 76 18.25 -36.86 -9.32
C GLN A 76 19.14 -36.80 -10.56
N HIS A 77 18.99 -37.79 -11.44
CA HIS A 77 19.73 -37.87 -12.69
C HIS A 77 19.32 -36.77 -13.69
N LEU A 78 20.25 -36.48 -14.61
CA LEU A 78 19.95 -35.70 -15.81
C LEU A 78 19.44 -36.61 -16.93
N ASP A 79 18.55 -36.09 -17.75
CA ASP A 79 18.12 -36.70 -18.99
C ASP A 79 19.13 -36.46 -20.12
N HIS A 80 18.80 -36.95 -21.32
CA HIS A 80 19.62 -36.81 -22.52
C HIS A 80 19.78 -35.36 -23.02
N THR A 81 18.96 -34.42 -22.53
CA THR A 81 19.04 -32.98 -22.85
C THR A 81 19.82 -32.18 -21.80
N GLY A 82 20.33 -32.85 -20.74
CA GLY A 82 21.02 -32.20 -19.63
C GLY A 82 20.07 -31.53 -18.63
N LYS A 83 18.76 -31.76 -18.72
CA LYS A 83 17.78 -31.33 -17.72
C LYS A 83 17.58 -32.42 -16.67
N ARG A 84 17.24 -32.02 -15.46
CA ARG A 84 16.92 -32.96 -14.39
C ARG A 84 15.60 -33.67 -14.68
N VAL A 85 15.51 -34.98 -14.43
CA VAL A 85 14.34 -35.80 -14.82
C VAL A 85 13.03 -35.33 -14.18
N ASP A 86 13.08 -34.88 -12.93
CA ASP A 86 11.94 -34.40 -12.12
C ASP A 86 11.75 -32.87 -12.19
N CYS A 87 12.35 -32.19 -13.19
CA CYS A 87 12.30 -30.72 -13.30
C CYS A 87 10.87 -30.17 -13.33
N TYR A 88 9.96 -30.85 -14.04
CA TYR A 88 8.55 -30.44 -14.15
C TYR A 88 7.68 -30.93 -12.98
N ASP A 89 8.17 -31.86 -12.17
CA ASP A 89 7.47 -32.36 -10.98
C ASP A 89 7.71 -31.47 -9.75
N ARG A 90 8.76 -30.64 -9.81
CA ARG A 90 9.21 -29.77 -8.72
C ARG A 90 8.92 -28.31 -9.03
N PRO A 91 8.04 -27.64 -8.27
CA PRO A 91 7.73 -26.23 -8.48
C PRO A 91 8.96 -25.32 -8.43
N GLU A 92 9.89 -25.59 -7.52
CA GLU A 92 11.13 -24.84 -7.33
C GLU A 92 12.11 -24.94 -8.51
N LEU A 93 11.91 -25.89 -9.43
CA LEU A 93 12.74 -26.08 -10.62
C LEU A 93 12.07 -25.59 -11.91
N SER A 94 10.75 -25.41 -11.91
CA SER A 94 9.97 -25.09 -13.11
C SER A 94 9.18 -23.79 -13.04
N MET A 95 8.92 -23.26 -11.84
CA MET A 95 8.07 -22.08 -11.64
C MET A 95 8.86 -20.85 -11.21
N GLY A 96 8.39 -19.67 -11.60
CA GLY A 96 8.97 -18.40 -11.17
C GLY A 96 8.66 -18.04 -9.72
N SER A 97 7.51 -18.48 -9.21
CA SER A 97 7.00 -18.15 -7.87
C SER A 97 6.56 -19.40 -7.12
N TYR A 98 7.00 -19.56 -5.88
CA TYR A 98 6.68 -20.68 -4.99
C TYR A 98 7.01 -20.30 -3.54
N GLU A 99 6.61 -21.13 -2.58
CA GLU A 99 6.96 -20.98 -1.17
C GLU A 99 7.79 -22.16 -0.68
N PHE A 100 8.66 -21.94 0.31
CA PHE A 100 9.25 -23.00 1.10
C PHE A 100 8.71 -23.00 2.54
N THR A 101 8.56 -24.19 3.11
CA THR A 101 8.52 -24.36 4.56
C THR A 101 9.90 -24.02 5.13
N ALA A 102 9.97 -23.09 6.07
CA ALA A 102 11.22 -22.69 6.69
C ALA A 102 11.49 -23.54 7.94
N THR A 103 12.75 -23.95 8.14
CA THR A 103 13.16 -24.71 9.32
C THR A 103 13.31 -23.81 10.55
N VAL A 104 13.52 -24.43 11.72
CA VAL A 104 13.66 -23.72 12.99
C VAL A 104 14.82 -22.71 13.00
N ASP A 105 15.87 -22.96 12.21
CA ASP A 105 17.02 -22.06 12.04
C ASP A 105 16.65 -20.71 11.39
N TYR A 106 15.49 -20.63 10.73
CA TYR A 106 14.93 -19.39 10.18
C TYR A 106 14.02 -18.66 11.16
N CYS A 107 13.83 -19.20 12.36
CA CYS A 107 12.96 -18.65 13.37
C CYS A 107 13.79 -17.90 14.43
N LYS A 108 13.22 -16.84 15.00
CA LYS A 108 13.88 -16.10 16.09
C LYS A 108 14.16 -17.04 17.26
N ASN A 109 15.36 -16.93 17.84
CA ASN A 109 15.80 -17.73 18.98
C ASN A 109 15.71 -19.25 18.76
N ASN A 110 15.70 -19.73 17.51
CA ASN A 110 15.50 -21.14 17.15
C ASN A 110 14.23 -21.73 17.78
N LYS A 111 13.12 -20.97 17.79
CA LYS A 111 11.81 -21.42 18.27
C LYS A 111 10.74 -21.17 17.22
N ILE A 112 9.87 -22.16 17.02
CA ILE A 112 8.71 -22.01 16.13
C ILE A 112 7.84 -20.85 16.66
N PRO A 113 7.47 -19.88 15.81
CA PRO A 113 6.71 -18.72 16.25
C PRO A 113 5.29 -19.11 16.67
N GLN A 114 4.74 -18.38 17.63
CA GLN A 114 3.34 -18.49 18.00
C GLN A 114 2.44 -17.83 16.93
N PRO A 115 1.17 -18.26 16.80
CA PRO A 115 0.19 -17.54 16.01
C PRO A 115 0.09 -16.06 16.43
N PRO A 116 -0.11 -15.14 15.48
CA PRO A 116 -0.17 -13.72 15.77
C PRO A 116 -1.44 -13.33 16.54
N ALA A 117 -1.46 -12.12 17.09
CA ALA A 117 -2.63 -11.55 17.76
C ALA A 117 -3.04 -10.18 17.18
N PHE A 118 -4.34 -9.90 17.18
CA PHE A 118 -4.92 -8.62 16.74
C PHE A 118 -5.40 -7.84 17.97
N ILE A 119 -4.92 -6.61 18.13
CA ILE A 119 -5.29 -5.76 19.27
C ILE A 119 -6.04 -4.54 18.73
N PHE A 120 -7.28 -4.36 19.18
CA PHE A 120 -8.11 -3.22 18.81
C PHE A 120 -7.99 -2.13 19.88
N LEU A 121 -7.44 -0.97 19.50
CA LEU A 121 -7.19 0.17 20.39
C LEU A 121 -8.09 1.33 19.97
N ILE A 122 -9.11 1.61 20.80
CA ILE A 122 -10.20 2.52 20.45
C ILE A 122 -10.11 3.81 21.27
N ASP A 123 -9.91 4.94 20.59
CA ASP A 123 -10.05 6.27 21.20
C ASP A 123 -11.51 6.48 21.66
N VAL A 124 -11.69 6.75 22.95
CA VAL A 124 -12.96 7.06 23.62
C VAL A 124 -12.96 8.47 24.24
N SER A 125 -12.18 9.38 23.66
CA SER A 125 -12.29 10.82 23.93
C SER A 125 -13.60 11.40 23.41
N TYR A 126 -13.95 12.59 23.88
CA TYR A 126 -15.18 13.30 23.52
C TYR A 126 -15.41 13.40 22.01
N ASN A 127 -14.37 13.69 21.22
CA ASN A 127 -14.50 13.81 19.76
C ASN A 127 -14.84 12.46 19.10
N ALA A 128 -14.22 11.38 19.57
CA ALA A 128 -14.44 10.03 19.06
C ALA A 128 -15.82 9.46 19.43
N VAL A 129 -16.33 9.79 20.61
CA VAL A 129 -17.69 9.41 21.02
C VAL A 129 -18.73 10.23 20.23
N LYS A 130 -18.53 11.56 20.16
CA LYS A 130 -19.47 12.49 19.54
C LYS A 130 -19.72 12.24 18.05
N ASN A 131 -18.69 11.86 17.30
CA ASN A 131 -18.83 11.60 15.86
C ASN A 131 -19.45 10.21 15.55
N GLY A 132 -19.75 9.40 16.57
CA GLY A 132 -20.37 8.09 16.45
C GLY A 132 -19.39 6.94 16.14
N MET A 133 -18.09 7.22 16.01
CA MET A 133 -17.07 6.23 15.63
C MET A 133 -17.02 5.05 16.61
N VAL A 134 -17.04 5.33 17.92
CA VAL A 134 -16.96 4.28 18.96
C VAL A 134 -18.10 3.26 18.83
N GLY A 135 -19.34 3.73 18.66
CA GLY A 135 -20.50 2.85 18.50
C GLY A 135 -20.44 2.02 17.21
N ILE A 136 -20.04 2.64 16.10
CA ILE A 136 -19.90 1.95 14.80
C ILE A 136 -18.83 0.85 14.89
N ILE A 137 -17.66 1.14 15.48
CA ILE A 137 -16.59 0.15 15.66
C ILE A 137 -17.08 -1.02 16.50
N CYS A 138 -17.64 -0.75 17.68
CA CYS A 138 -18.06 -1.81 18.59
C CYS A 138 -19.13 -2.70 17.98
N GLN A 139 -20.07 -2.13 17.23
CA GLN A 139 -21.10 -2.89 16.55
C GLN A 139 -20.54 -3.75 15.40
N GLU A 140 -19.63 -3.20 14.59
CA GLU A 140 -19.03 -3.95 13.48
C GLU A 140 -18.13 -5.09 13.96
N LEU A 141 -17.36 -4.87 15.04
CA LEU A 141 -16.44 -5.88 15.56
C LEU A 141 -17.15 -7.16 16.00
N LYS A 142 -18.41 -7.10 16.45
CA LYS A 142 -19.19 -8.31 16.79
C LYS A 142 -19.32 -9.28 15.62
N THR A 143 -19.45 -8.77 14.39
CA THR A 143 -19.54 -9.59 13.18
C THR A 143 -18.19 -9.79 12.50
N LEU A 144 -17.32 -8.78 12.54
CA LEU A 144 -16.06 -8.81 11.80
C LEU A 144 -15.08 -9.86 12.34
N LEU A 145 -15.15 -10.16 13.65
CA LEU A 145 -14.30 -11.16 14.29
C LEU A 145 -14.54 -12.59 13.77
N ASP A 146 -15.70 -12.86 13.14
CA ASP A 146 -15.97 -14.13 12.48
C ASP A 146 -15.17 -14.31 11.18
N TYR A 147 -14.59 -13.23 10.65
CA TYR A 147 -13.86 -13.21 9.38
C TYR A 147 -12.35 -13.00 9.58
N LEU A 148 -11.81 -13.31 10.76
CA LEU A 148 -10.36 -13.27 10.98
C LEU A 148 -9.62 -14.16 9.97
N PRO A 149 -8.43 -13.75 9.50
CA PRO A 149 -7.63 -14.52 8.56
C PRO A 149 -7.36 -15.95 9.02
N ARG A 150 -7.46 -16.89 8.09
CA ARG A 150 -7.24 -18.31 8.32
C ARG A 150 -6.62 -18.96 7.08
N GLU A 151 -5.78 -19.97 7.29
CA GLU A 151 -5.16 -20.69 6.16
C GLU A 151 -6.14 -21.62 5.46
N ASN A 152 -6.97 -22.32 6.24
CA ASN A 152 -8.05 -23.15 5.74
C ASN A 152 -9.39 -22.45 6.05
N PRO A 153 -10.19 -22.11 5.03
CA PRO A 153 -11.53 -21.55 5.20
C PRO A 153 -12.44 -22.36 6.14
N ASP A 154 -12.27 -23.69 6.19
CA ASP A 154 -13.09 -24.62 6.97
C ASP A 154 -12.68 -24.73 8.44
N MET A 155 -11.56 -24.11 8.84
CA MET A 155 -11.07 -24.13 10.22
C MET A 155 -11.32 -22.80 10.94
N GLU A 156 -11.25 -22.81 12.26
CA GLU A 156 -11.22 -21.58 13.05
C GLU A 156 -9.88 -20.84 12.87
N SER A 157 -9.90 -19.53 13.08
CA SER A 157 -8.67 -18.73 13.06
C SER A 157 -7.84 -18.99 14.33
N ASN A 158 -6.52 -19.14 14.16
CA ASN A 158 -5.59 -19.21 15.29
C ASN A 158 -5.24 -17.82 15.86
N ILE A 159 -5.75 -16.75 15.26
CA ILE A 159 -5.48 -15.37 15.68
C ILE A 159 -6.24 -15.07 16.96
N ARG A 160 -5.50 -14.69 18.00
CA ARG A 160 -6.10 -14.20 19.26
C ARG A 160 -6.43 -12.72 19.17
N VAL A 161 -7.40 -12.27 19.96
CA VAL A 161 -7.82 -10.86 19.99
C VAL A 161 -7.71 -10.24 21.37
N GLY A 162 -7.39 -8.95 21.41
CA GLY A 162 -7.39 -8.13 22.62
C GLY A 162 -8.01 -6.76 22.37
N PHE A 163 -8.55 -6.14 23.42
CA PHE A 163 -9.26 -4.87 23.35
C PHE A 163 -8.70 -3.89 24.36
N VAL A 164 -8.46 -2.66 23.92
CA VAL A 164 -8.06 -1.54 24.77
C VAL A 164 -8.87 -0.32 24.34
N THR A 165 -9.44 0.41 25.28
CA THR A 165 -9.94 1.76 24.99
C THR A 165 -9.03 2.78 25.64
N TYR A 166 -8.94 3.98 25.09
CA TYR A 166 -8.07 5.01 25.65
C TYR A 166 -8.60 6.43 25.45
N ASN A 167 -8.19 7.32 26.35
CA ASN A 167 -8.27 8.76 26.19
C ASN A 167 -6.89 9.33 26.57
N LYS A 168 -6.77 10.08 27.68
CA LYS A 168 -5.49 10.39 28.32
C LYS A 168 -4.94 9.22 29.17
N VAL A 169 -5.76 8.23 29.52
CA VAL A 169 -5.38 6.98 30.19
C VAL A 169 -5.83 5.76 29.36
N LEU A 170 -5.27 4.57 29.65
CA LEU A 170 -5.61 3.33 28.96
C LEU A 170 -6.50 2.44 29.82
N HIS A 171 -7.44 1.74 29.18
CA HIS A 171 -8.36 0.81 29.82
C HIS A 171 -8.20 -0.55 29.13
N PHE A 172 -7.59 -1.51 29.83
CA PHE A 172 -7.45 -2.89 29.39
C PHE A 172 -8.64 -3.72 29.82
N TYR A 173 -9.04 -4.68 28.99
CA TYR A 173 -10.17 -5.55 29.29
C TYR A 173 -9.74 -7.01 29.42
N ASN A 174 -10.13 -7.63 30.53
CA ASN A 174 -10.11 -9.07 30.70
C ASN A 174 -11.38 -9.65 30.07
N VAL A 175 -11.20 -10.45 29.02
CA VAL A 175 -12.28 -11.10 28.27
C VAL A 175 -12.17 -12.63 28.32
N LYS A 176 -11.55 -13.18 29.37
CA LYS A 176 -11.41 -14.63 29.54
C LYS A 176 -12.77 -15.33 29.53
N ALA A 177 -12.88 -16.44 28.78
CA ALA A 177 -14.10 -17.24 28.62
C ALA A 177 -14.77 -17.70 29.93
N SER A 178 -14.01 -17.83 31.02
CA SER A 178 -14.54 -18.22 32.34
C SER A 178 -15.28 -17.10 33.06
N LEU A 179 -15.25 -15.87 32.55
CA LEU A 179 -15.91 -14.71 33.15
C LEU A 179 -17.36 -14.61 32.68
N ALA A 180 -18.27 -14.25 33.59
CA ALA A 180 -19.64 -13.89 33.22
C ALA A 180 -19.74 -12.48 32.62
N GLN A 181 -18.82 -11.58 33.00
CA GLN A 181 -18.74 -10.20 32.53
C GLN A 181 -17.28 -9.77 32.37
N PRO A 182 -16.97 -8.89 31.40
CA PRO A 182 -15.61 -8.39 31.20
C PRO A 182 -15.14 -7.55 32.39
N GLN A 183 -13.84 -7.57 32.69
CA GLN A 183 -13.24 -6.74 33.75
C GLN A 183 -12.36 -5.65 33.15
N MET A 184 -12.56 -4.40 33.56
CA MET A 184 -11.72 -3.28 33.13
C MET A 184 -10.59 -3.01 34.14
N MET A 185 -9.36 -2.81 33.65
CA MET A 185 -8.23 -2.30 34.42
C MET A 185 -7.72 -1.01 33.80
N VAL A 186 -7.61 0.03 34.62
CA VAL A 186 -7.17 1.35 34.18
C VAL A 186 -5.69 1.53 34.48
N VAL A 187 -4.92 1.87 33.46
CA VAL A 187 -3.50 2.23 33.57
C VAL A 187 -3.38 3.73 33.34
N SER A 188 -3.12 4.46 34.43
CA SER A 188 -2.96 5.92 34.41
C SER A 188 -1.50 6.36 34.29
N ASP A 189 -0.53 5.48 34.58
CA ASP A 189 0.88 5.77 34.35
C ASP A 189 1.21 5.59 32.86
N VAL A 190 1.18 6.69 32.13
CA VAL A 190 1.45 6.73 30.69
C VAL A 190 2.91 7.01 30.35
N ALA A 191 3.75 7.27 31.35
CA ALA A 191 5.18 7.51 31.16
C ALA A 191 5.96 6.19 31.08
N ASP A 192 5.57 5.21 31.90
CA ASP A 192 6.13 3.86 31.91
C ASP A 192 5.03 2.83 31.64
N MET A 193 4.74 2.60 30.36
CA MET A 193 3.60 1.80 29.94
C MET A 193 3.84 0.30 30.20
N PHE A 194 2.89 -0.36 30.85
CA PHE A 194 2.90 -1.80 31.08
C PHE A 194 1.52 -2.43 30.82
N VAL A 195 1.50 -3.75 30.66
CA VAL A 195 0.26 -4.51 30.49
C VAL A 195 -0.15 -5.10 31.85
N PRO A 196 -1.35 -4.80 32.38
CA PRO A 196 -1.76 -5.21 33.72
C PRO A 196 -2.15 -6.70 33.81
N LEU A 197 -2.21 -7.41 32.69
CA LEU A 197 -2.62 -8.81 32.58
C LEU A 197 -1.70 -9.58 31.63
N LEU A 198 -1.46 -10.83 31.97
CA LEU A 198 -0.92 -11.82 31.02
C LEU A 198 -2.03 -12.71 30.46
N ASP A 199 -2.89 -13.23 31.33
CA ASP A 199 -4.00 -14.11 30.97
C ASP A 199 -5.32 -13.33 30.86
N GLY A 200 -6.17 -13.72 29.92
CA GLY A 200 -7.47 -13.10 29.66
C GLY A 200 -7.47 -11.83 28.81
N PHE A 201 -6.30 -11.30 28.43
CA PHE A 201 -6.21 -10.17 27.49
C PHE A 201 -6.28 -10.62 26.03
N LEU A 202 -5.37 -11.53 25.62
CA LEU A 202 -5.36 -12.11 24.27
C LEU A 202 -6.06 -13.47 24.28
N VAL A 203 -7.28 -13.52 23.76
CA VAL A 203 -8.15 -14.71 23.82
C VAL A 203 -8.54 -15.21 22.44
N ASN A 204 -8.95 -16.49 22.34
CA ASN A 204 -9.63 -16.99 21.16
C ASN A 204 -11.06 -16.43 21.12
N VAL A 205 -11.50 -15.98 19.94
CA VAL A 205 -12.83 -15.42 19.71
C VAL A 205 -13.94 -16.43 19.98
N SER A 206 -13.80 -17.69 19.52
CA SER A 206 -14.85 -18.71 19.65
C SER A 206 -15.10 -19.05 21.11
N GLU A 207 -14.03 -19.20 21.89
CA GLU A 207 -14.09 -19.49 23.33
C GLU A 207 -14.69 -18.35 24.15
N SER A 208 -14.35 -17.09 23.81
CA SER A 208 -14.69 -15.91 24.61
C SER A 208 -15.82 -15.06 24.03
N ARG A 209 -16.56 -15.60 23.04
CA ARG A 209 -17.56 -14.87 22.24
C ARG A 209 -18.55 -14.07 23.08
N VAL A 210 -19.17 -14.71 24.07
CA VAL A 210 -20.20 -14.09 24.93
C VAL A 210 -19.64 -12.90 25.72
N VAL A 211 -18.41 -13.02 26.24
CA VAL A 211 -17.76 -11.97 27.03
C VAL A 211 -17.33 -10.82 26.12
N ILE A 212 -16.84 -11.12 24.92
CA ILE A 212 -16.46 -10.12 23.91
C ILE A 212 -17.69 -9.32 23.46
N GLU A 213 -18.80 -9.97 23.12
CA GLU A 213 -20.03 -9.27 22.72
C GLU A 213 -20.55 -8.38 23.84
N SER A 214 -20.58 -8.90 25.08
CA SER A 214 -20.94 -8.11 26.27
C SER A 214 -20.04 -6.89 26.47
N LEU A 215 -18.73 -7.00 26.20
CA LEU A 215 -17.81 -5.85 26.26
C LEU A 215 -18.14 -4.81 25.19
N LEU A 216 -18.33 -5.26 23.95
CA LEU A 216 -18.61 -4.38 22.81
C LEU A 216 -19.98 -3.69 22.94
N ASP A 217 -20.96 -4.30 23.62
CA ASP A 217 -22.20 -3.65 24.00
C ASP A 217 -21.99 -2.53 25.03
N GLN A 218 -21.14 -2.77 26.03
CA GLN A 218 -20.97 -1.84 27.14
C GLN A 218 -20.06 -0.65 26.81
N ILE A 219 -19.05 -0.79 25.94
CA ILE A 219 -18.07 0.30 25.66
C ILE A 219 -18.77 1.62 25.26
N PRO A 220 -19.70 1.64 24.30
CA PRO A 220 -20.38 2.89 23.92
C PRO A 220 -21.14 3.53 25.09
N GLU A 221 -21.77 2.72 25.95
CA GLU A 221 -22.52 3.20 27.13
C GLU A 221 -21.57 3.73 28.22
N MET A 222 -20.47 3.02 28.48
CA MET A 222 -19.47 3.39 29.49
C MET A 222 -18.87 4.78 29.26
N PHE A 223 -18.70 5.18 28.00
CA PHE A 223 -18.06 6.45 27.63
C PHE A 223 -19.03 7.47 27.02
N ALA A 224 -20.34 7.23 27.02
CA ALA A 224 -21.34 8.09 26.38
C ALA A 224 -21.26 9.56 26.84
N ASP A 225 -21.05 9.77 28.14
CA ASP A 225 -20.97 11.09 28.78
C ASP A 225 -19.52 11.59 29.00
N THR A 226 -18.53 11.01 28.30
CA THR A 226 -17.12 11.40 28.45
C THR A 226 -16.93 12.89 28.14
N ARG A 227 -16.15 13.57 28.99
CA ARG A 227 -15.75 14.98 28.81
C ARG A 227 -14.27 15.15 28.52
N GLU A 228 -13.55 14.04 28.37
CA GLU A 228 -12.12 14.04 28.13
C GLU A 228 -11.84 14.44 26.68
N THR A 229 -11.24 15.61 26.49
CA THR A 229 -10.89 16.15 25.15
C THR A 229 -9.46 15.88 24.76
N GLU A 230 -8.61 15.47 25.71
CA GLU A 230 -7.21 15.16 25.47
C GLU A 230 -7.00 13.65 25.31
N SER A 231 -6.02 13.29 24.50
CA SER A 231 -5.65 11.90 24.24
C SER A 231 -4.15 11.70 24.19
N VAL A 232 -3.71 10.47 24.47
CA VAL A 232 -2.34 9.99 24.23
C VAL A 232 -2.29 9.12 22.96
N PHE A 233 -1.11 8.93 22.37
CA PHE A 233 -0.93 8.09 21.18
C PHE A 233 0.29 7.17 21.27
N GLY A 234 1.47 7.74 21.56
CA GLY A 234 2.69 6.95 21.79
C GLY A 234 2.52 5.78 22.78
N PRO A 235 1.99 6.04 23.99
CA PRO A 235 1.77 5.00 25.00
C PRO A 235 0.74 3.93 24.58
N VAL A 236 -0.19 4.26 23.68
CA VAL A 236 -1.20 3.32 23.14
C VAL A 236 -0.51 2.23 22.30
N ILE A 237 0.41 2.65 21.44
CA ILE A 237 1.21 1.71 20.63
C ILE A 237 2.17 0.92 21.54
N GLN A 238 2.79 1.56 22.54
CA GLN A 238 3.64 0.86 23.52
C GLN A 238 2.87 -0.23 24.27
N ALA A 239 1.65 0.04 24.72
CA ALA A 239 0.80 -0.95 25.38
C ALA A 239 0.56 -2.18 24.51
N GLY A 240 0.22 -1.98 23.23
CA GLY A 240 0.04 -3.08 22.28
C GLY A 240 1.34 -3.86 22.02
N LEU A 241 2.46 -3.14 21.89
CA LEU A 241 3.79 -3.75 21.76
C LEU A 241 4.16 -4.61 22.96
N GLU A 242 4.01 -4.10 24.18
CA GLU A 242 4.32 -4.84 25.41
C GLU A 242 3.41 -6.06 25.57
N ALA A 243 2.15 -5.98 25.14
CA ALA A 243 1.24 -7.13 25.17
C ALA A 243 1.69 -8.26 24.23
N LEU A 244 2.16 -7.90 23.04
CA LEU A 244 2.69 -8.88 22.07
C LEU A 244 4.03 -9.48 22.55
N LYS A 245 4.90 -8.67 23.16
CA LYS A 245 6.13 -9.16 23.81
C LYS A 245 5.82 -10.14 24.93
N ALA A 246 4.88 -9.80 25.80
CA ALA A 246 4.48 -10.63 26.93
C ALA A 246 3.86 -11.97 26.49
N ALA A 247 3.19 -11.98 25.34
CA ALA A 247 2.60 -13.18 24.75
C ALA A 247 3.56 -13.97 23.83
N ASP A 248 4.81 -13.53 23.70
CA ASP A 248 5.85 -14.09 22.81
C ASP A 248 5.34 -14.35 21.38
N CYS A 249 4.56 -13.39 20.85
CA CYS A 249 4.00 -13.48 19.51
C CYS A 249 4.14 -12.18 18.73
N ALA A 250 4.08 -12.29 17.40
CA ALA A 250 3.91 -11.14 16.52
C ALA A 250 2.43 -10.71 16.52
N GLY A 251 2.10 -9.59 15.90
CA GLY A 251 0.71 -9.16 15.86
C GLY A 251 0.47 -7.84 15.14
N LYS A 252 -0.80 -7.45 15.13
CA LYS A 252 -1.28 -6.24 14.47
C LYS A 252 -2.09 -5.40 15.44
N LEU A 253 -1.78 -4.11 15.52
CA LEU A 253 -2.53 -3.12 16.27
C LEU A 253 -3.46 -2.38 15.31
N PHE A 254 -4.76 -2.36 15.62
CA PHE A 254 -5.77 -1.55 14.94
C PHE A 254 -6.06 -0.34 15.81
N VAL A 255 -5.42 0.80 15.50
CA VAL A 255 -5.53 2.02 16.29
C VAL A 255 -6.56 2.95 15.65
N PHE A 256 -7.66 3.22 16.35
CA PHE A 256 -8.69 4.17 15.93
C PHE A 256 -8.50 5.47 16.72
N HIS A 257 -8.15 6.56 16.04
CA HIS A 257 -7.73 7.80 16.70
C HIS A 257 -8.36 9.04 16.07
N SER A 258 -8.74 10.02 16.88
CA SER A 258 -9.52 11.16 16.43
C SER A 258 -8.74 12.48 16.33
N SER A 259 -7.90 12.79 17.33
CA SER A 259 -7.44 14.16 17.59
C SER A 259 -5.93 14.25 17.81
N LEU A 260 -5.34 15.44 17.72
CA LEU A 260 -3.92 15.64 18.02
C LEU A 260 -3.60 15.21 19.47
N PRO A 261 -2.64 14.30 19.73
CA PRO A 261 -2.32 13.85 21.08
C PRO A 261 -1.54 14.91 21.86
N ILE A 262 -2.26 15.69 22.67
CA ILE A 262 -1.74 16.84 23.44
C ILE A 262 -1.55 16.57 24.93
N ALA A 263 -2.08 15.45 25.45
CA ALA A 263 -1.93 15.06 26.85
C ALA A 263 -0.44 14.88 27.20
N GLU A 264 -0.07 15.15 28.45
CA GLU A 264 1.32 14.98 28.91
C GLU A 264 1.71 13.50 28.97
N ALA A 265 2.46 13.05 27.96
CA ALA A 265 2.97 11.69 27.83
C ALA A 265 4.15 11.64 26.83
N PRO A 266 4.95 10.56 26.83
CA PRO A 266 5.91 10.29 25.76
C PRO A 266 5.24 10.36 24.38
N GLY A 267 5.84 11.14 23.47
CA GLY A 267 5.28 11.35 22.13
C GLY A 267 4.22 12.46 22.01
N LYS A 268 3.99 13.26 23.07
CA LYS A 268 3.16 14.47 23.02
C LYS A 268 3.49 15.35 21.82
N LEU A 269 2.45 15.84 21.14
CA LEU A 269 2.56 16.74 19.99
C LEU A 269 2.05 18.14 20.30
N LYS A 270 2.55 19.10 19.53
CA LYS A 270 2.05 20.49 19.54
C LYS A 270 1.52 20.83 18.16
N ASN A 271 0.59 21.78 18.08
CA ASN A 271 0.21 22.32 16.78
C ASN A 271 1.38 23.12 16.21
N ARG A 272 1.93 22.65 15.09
CA ARG A 272 3.06 23.25 14.37
C ARG A 272 2.70 23.64 12.94
N GLU A 273 1.41 23.65 12.61
CA GLU A 273 0.95 23.99 11.27
C GLU A 273 1.36 25.44 10.95
N ASP A 274 2.26 25.59 9.98
CA ASP A 274 2.69 26.89 9.49
C ASP A 274 2.68 26.91 7.95
N LYS A 275 1.59 27.44 7.40
CA LYS A 275 1.41 27.58 5.95
C LYS A 275 2.45 28.50 5.30
N LYS A 276 3.14 29.36 6.06
CA LYS A 276 4.18 30.26 5.52
C LYS A 276 5.45 29.51 5.11
N LEU A 277 5.66 28.31 5.63
CA LEU A 277 6.81 27.47 5.28
C LEU A 277 6.63 26.75 3.95
N VAL A 278 5.39 26.62 3.45
CA VAL A 278 5.09 25.96 2.17
C VAL A 278 5.75 26.72 1.02
N GLY A 279 6.48 26.02 0.15
CA GLY A 279 7.24 26.61 -0.94
C GLY A 279 8.61 27.17 -0.55
N THR A 280 9.01 27.05 0.71
CA THR A 280 10.33 27.49 1.21
C THR A 280 11.28 26.31 1.42
N ASP A 281 12.58 26.58 1.57
CA ASP A 281 13.58 25.53 1.89
C ASP A 281 13.34 24.83 3.24
N LYS A 282 12.54 25.46 4.13
CA LYS A 282 12.18 24.91 5.44
C LYS A 282 10.95 24.02 5.40
N GLU A 283 10.24 23.92 4.27
CA GLU A 283 9.04 23.09 4.12
C GLU A 283 9.25 21.63 4.52
N LYS A 284 10.46 21.09 4.32
CA LYS A 284 10.82 19.73 4.73
C LYS A 284 10.55 19.42 6.20
N SER A 285 10.61 20.41 7.10
CA SER A 285 10.35 20.19 8.53
C SER A 285 8.88 19.85 8.81
N LEU A 286 7.95 20.27 7.94
CA LEU A 286 6.52 19.94 8.03
C LEU A 286 6.26 18.45 7.76
N PHE A 287 7.17 17.79 7.03
CA PHE A 287 7.07 16.38 6.67
C PHE A 287 7.85 15.45 7.60
N GLN A 288 8.70 16.00 8.46
CA GLN A 288 9.51 15.27 9.46
C GLN A 288 8.74 15.15 10.78
N PRO A 289 8.93 14.08 11.57
CA PRO A 289 8.27 13.96 12.87
C PRO A 289 8.72 15.04 13.86
N GLN A 290 7.83 15.49 14.75
CA GLN A 290 8.16 16.50 15.79
C GLN A 290 9.16 15.98 16.83
N VAL A 291 9.05 14.70 17.17
CA VAL A 291 9.79 14.07 18.27
C VAL A 291 10.40 12.75 17.80
N SER A 292 11.61 12.45 18.27
CA SER A 292 12.33 11.21 17.92
C SER A 292 11.73 9.95 18.53
N PHE A 293 10.84 10.10 19.52
CA PHE A 293 10.16 9.01 20.22
C PHE A 293 9.53 8.00 19.24
N TYR A 294 8.78 8.47 18.23
CA TYR A 294 8.10 7.59 17.27
C TYR A 294 9.07 6.79 16.37
N ASN A 295 10.26 7.33 16.08
CA ASN A 295 11.29 6.57 15.35
C ASN A 295 11.85 5.43 16.20
N THR A 296 11.97 5.63 17.52
CA THR A 296 12.45 4.59 18.45
C THR A 296 11.36 3.52 18.62
N LEU A 297 10.12 3.96 18.86
CA LEU A 297 8.97 3.06 18.98
C LEU A 297 8.76 2.21 17.72
N ALA A 298 8.91 2.80 16.53
CA ALA A 298 8.85 2.06 15.27
C ALA A 298 9.88 0.93 15.20
N LYS A 299 11.13 1.18 15.63
CA LYS A 299 12.20 0.17 15.67
C LYS A 299 11.85 -0.98 16.60
N GLU A 300 11.35 -0.67 17.79
CA GLU A 300 10.94 -1.68 18.77
C GLU A 300 9.76 -2.51 18.26
N CYS A 301 8.80 -1.87 17.58
CA CYS A 301 7.68 -2.57 16.94
C CYS A 301 8.16 -3.52 15.85
N VAL A 302 9.06 -3.09 14.96
CA VAL A 302 9.65 -3.96 13.93
C VAL A 302 10.42 -5.12 14.55
N ALA A 303 11.22 -4.88 15.58
CA ALA A 303 11.98 -5.92 16.25
C ALA A 303 11.09 -7.02 16.85
N GLN A 304 9.90 -6.66 17.36
CA GLN A 304 8.93 -7.63 17.89
C GLN A 304 8.05 -8.29 16.81
N GLY A 305 7.91 -7.68 15.63
CA GLY A 305 6.87 -8.07 14.67
C GLY A 305 5.48 -7.50 15.03
N CYS A 306 5.44 -6.31 15.63
CA CYS A 306 4.23 -5.54 15.92
C CYS A 306 3.93 -4.58 14.75
N CYS A 307 2.92 -4.92 13.93
CA CYS A 307 2.42 -4.07 12.85
C CYS A 307 1.38 -3.08 13.38
N VAL A 308 1.37 -1.83 12.91
CA VAL A 308 0.40 -0.83 13.36
C VAL A 308 -0.38 -0.26 12.18
N ASP A 309 -1.69 -0.51 12.17
CA ASP A 309 -2.62 0.15 11.25
C ASP A 309 -3.39 1.24 11.98
N LEU A 310 -3.50 2.39 11.32
CA LEU A 310 -4.01 3.62 11.92
C LEU A 310 -5.23 4.13 11.14
N PHE A 311 -6.38 4.12 11.80
CA PHE A 311 -7.63 4.71 11.32
C PHE A 311 -7.81 6.07 11.98
N LEU A 312 -7.64 7.14 11.20
CA LEU A 312 -7.71 8.53 11.63
C LEU A 312 -9.05 9.16 11.28
N PHE A 313 -9.66 9.83 12.26
CA PHE A 313 -10.93 10.55 12.14
C PHE A 313 -10.78 12.04 12.48
N PRO A 314 -9.87 12.77 11.80
CA PRO A 314 -9.54 14.14 12.18
C PRO A 314 -10.67 15.11 11.80
N ASN A 315 -11.00 16.01 12.72
CA ASN A 315 -11.82 17.20 12.45
C ASN A 315 -10.99 18.50 12.43
N GLN A 316 -9.68 18.40 12.66
CA GLN A 316 -8.70 19.49 12.67
C GLN A 316 -7.30 18.89 12.43
N TYR A 317 -6.26 19.74 12.45
CA TYR A 317 -4.87 19.30 12.31
C TYR A 317 -4.47 18.26 13.38
N VAL A 318 -3.89 17.14 12.94
CA VAL A 318 -3.45 16.02 13.80
C VAL A 318 -1.98 15.63 13.61
N ASP A 319 -1.27 16.28 12.69
CA ASP A 319 0.13 16.00 12.39
C ASP A 319 0.39 14.56 11.90
N VAL A 320 -0.25 14.20 10.78
CA VAL A 320 -0.09 12.90 10.10
C VAL A 320 1.38 12.59 9.79
N ALA A 321 2.21 13.62 9.57
CA ALA A 321 3.64 13.45 9.37
C ALA A 321 4.34 12.76 10.55
N THR A 322 3.88 13.01 11.79
CA THR A 322 4.39 12.34 13.00
C THR A 322 3.61 11.06 13.32
N LEU A 323 2.28 11.10 13.32
CA LEU A 323 1.44 9.93 13.66
C LEU A 323 1.66 8.76 12.70
N GLY A 324 1.95 9.04 11.44
CA GLY A 324 2.17 8.02 10.43
C GLY A 324 3.58 7.40 10.41
N VAL A 325 4.51 7.81 11.28
CA VAL A 325 5.86 7.22 11.35
C VAL A 325 5.80 5.73 11.68
N VAL A 326 5.14 5.36 12.77
CA VAL A 326 5.08 3.97 13.22
C VAL A 326 4.33 3.07 12.21
N PRO A 327 3.12 3.43 11.73
CA PRO A 327 2.45 2.65 10.70
C PRO A 327 3.30 2.44 9.44
N THR A 328 3.90 3.52 8.92
CA THR A 328 4.72 3.43 7.70
C THR A 328 5.96 2.55 7.91
N SER A 329 6.65 2.69 9.04
CA SER A 329 7.88 1.91 9.31
C SER A 329 7.62 0.45 9.68
N THR A 330 6.46 0.13 10.24
CA THR A 330 6.10 -1.25 10.62
C THR A 330 5.50 -2.05 9.46
N GLY A 331 5.31 -1.43 8.30
CA GLY A 331 4.62 -2.05 7.17
C GLY A 331 3.10 -2.07 7.32
N GLY A 332 2.55 -1.18 8.14
CA GLY A 332 1.11 -0.99 8.29
C GLY A 332 0.50 -0.01 7.29
N SER A 333 -0.77 0.33 7.53
CA SER A 333 -1.58 1.21 6.69
C SER A 333 -2.12 2.41 7.49
N ILE A 334 -2.33 3.53 6.79
CA ILE A 334 -3.04 4.69 7.33
C ILE A 334 -4.32 4.88 6.51
N TYR A 335 -5.43 5.03 7.20
CA TYR A 335 -6.74 5.36 6.67
C TYR A 335 -7.18 6.68 7.27
N LYS A 336 -7.60 7.65 6.46
CA LYS A 336 -7.96 8.98 6.93
C LYS A 336 -9.34 9.39 6.45
N TYR A 337 -10.20 9.74 7.42
CA TYR A 337 -11.57 10.18 7.21
C TYR A 337 -11.74 11.61 7.77
N THR A 338 -11.30 12.59 6.99
CA THR A 338 -11.38 14.01 7.39
C THR A 338 -12.83 14.44 7.54
N TYR A 339 -13.16 15.09 8.66
CA TYR A 339 -14.52 15.53 9.01
C TYR A 339 -15.55 14.40 8.96
N PHE A 340 -15.18 13.22 9.46
CA PHE A 340 -16.03 12.03 9.46
C PHE A 340 -17.45 12.31 9.98
N GLN A 341 -18.45 11.93 9.18
CA GLN A 341 -19.85 11.91 9.58
C GLN A 341 -20.41 10.50 9.42
N ALA A 342 -20.98 9.94 10.48
CA ALA A 342 -21.54 8.59 10.49
C ALA A 342 -22.49 8.35 9.31
N SER A 343 -23.41 9.28 9.03
CA SER A 343 -24.41 9.13 7.96
C SER A 343 -23.83 9.01 6.55
N SER A 344 -22.66 9.61 6.27
CA SER A 344 -22.10 9.65 4.91
C SER A 344 -20.83 8.82 4.72
N ASP A 345 -20.08 8.56 5.79
CA ASP A 345 -18.74 7.96 5.72
C ASP A 345 -18.65 6.58 6.37
N GLN A 346 -19.67 6.16 7.11
CA GLN A 346 -19.71 4.84 7.76
C GLN A 346 -19.46 3.71 6.76
N GLU A 347 -20.09 3.74 5.59
CA GLU A 347 -19.90 2.70 4.57
C GLU A 347 -18.44 2.58 4.12
N ARG A 348 -17.77 3.72 3.87
CA ARG A 348 -16.36 3.74 3.47
C ARG A 348 -15.48 3.18 4.58
N PHE A 349 -15.66 3.68 5.80
CA PHE A 349 -14.89 3.24 6.95
C PHE A 349 -15.06 1.73 7.21
N LEU A 350 -16.30 1.23 7.25
CA LEU A 350 -16.58 -0.17 7.51
C LEU A 350 -15.99 -1.09 6.44
N ASN A 351 -16.07 -0.70 5.16
CA ASN A 351 -15.47 -1.50 4.10
C ASN A 351 -13.92 -1.51 4.15
N ASP A 352 -13.30 -0.37 4.45
CA ASP A 352 -11.84 -0.32 4.68
C ASP A 352 -11.45 -1.21 5.87
N LEU A 353 -12.17 -1.13 7.00
CA LEU A 353 -11.91 -1.95 8.19
C LEU A 353 -12.09 -3.45 7.91
N ARG A 354 -13.18 -3.84 7.23
CA ARG A 354 -13.44 -5.23 6.85
C ARG A 354 -12.30 -5.79 6.00
N ARG A 355 -11.91 -5.06 4.94
CA ARG A 355 -10.80 -5.46 4.07
C ARG A 355 -9.49 -5.58 4.85
N ASP A 356 -9.23 -4.61 5.73
CA ASP A 356 -7.98 -4.54 6.48
C ASP A 356 -7.81 -5.66 7.52
N VAL A 357 -8.92 -6.11 8.12
CA VAL A 357 -8.93 -7.26 9.02
C VAL A 357 -8.84 -8.59 8.25
N GLN A 358 -9.54 -8.70 7.12
CA GLN A 358 -9.68 -9.96 6.37
C GLN A 358 -8.53 -10.26 5.41
N LYS A 359 -7.75 -9.26 5.00
CA LYS A 359 -6.69 -9.41 3.99
C LYS A 359 -5.65 -10.47 4.40
N GLN A 360 -5.07 -11.11 3.39
CA GLN A 360 -3.92 -11.98 3.59
C GLN A 360 -2.75 -11.16 4.15
N VAL A 361 -2.21 -11.61 5.29
CA VAL A 361 -1.13 -10.94 6.00
C VAL A 361 -0.12 -11.95 6.55
N GLY A 362 1.16 -11.63 6.40
CA GLY A 362 2.29 -12.26 7.06
C GLY A 362 2.89 -11.33 8.12
N PHE A 363 3.53 -11.91 9.12
CA PHE A 363 4.12 -11.21 10.25
C PHE A 363 5.62 -11.46 10.37
N ASP A 364 6.32 -10.53 11.03
CA ASP A 364 7.76 -10.63 11.30
C ASP A 364 8.56 -10.96 10.03
N ALA A 365 8.30 -10.18 8.98
CA ALA A 365 8.77 -10.45 7.64
C ALA A 365 10.14 -9.80 7.36
N LEU A 366 10.98 -10.53 6.63
CA LEU A 366 12.25 -10.05 6.11
C LEU A 366 12.32 -10.34 4.62
N MET A 367 12.39 -9.29 3.82
CA MET A 367 12.54 -9.35 2.38
C MET A 367 13.98 -9.05 1.98
N ARG A 368 14.53 -9.86 1.07
CA ARG A 368 15.85 -9.66 0.48
C ARG A 368 15.84 -9.91 -1.02
N VAL A 369 16.38 -8.96 -1.78
CA VAL A 369 16.53 -9.07 -3.24
C VAL A 369 17.96 -9.44 -3.58
N ARG A 370 18.15 -10.59 -4.21
CA ARG A 370 19.43 -11.08 -4.74
C ARG A 370 19.46 -10.91 -6.24
N THR A 371 20.63 -10.65 -6.78
CA THR A 371 20.84 -10.40 -8.21
C THR A 371 22.02 -11.21 -8.74
N SER A 372 22.06 -11.40 -10.07
CA SER A 372 23.24 -11.97 -10.73
C SER A 372 24.42 -11.02 -10.71
N THR A 373 25.63 -11.54 -10.94
CA THR A 373 26.85 -10.75 -11.08
C THR A 373 26.68 -9.64 -12.13
N GLY A 374 27.12 -8.42 -11.79
CA GLY A 374 27.07 -7.24 -12.66
C GLY A 374 25.98 -6.22 -12.28
N ILE A 375 24.99 -6.61 -11.47
CA ILE A 375 23.93 -5.70 -10.99
C ILE A 375 23.64 -5.97 -9.51
N ARG A 376 23.24 -4.94 -8.77
CA ARG A 376 22.76 -5.05 -7.39
C ARG A 376 21.60 -4.12 -7.10
N ALA A 377 20.78 -4.48 -6.13
CA ALA A 377 19.82 -3.58 -5.49
C ALA A 377 20.58 -2.56 -4.62
N THR A 378 20.27 -1.27 -4.74
CA THR A 378 20.93 -0.20 -3.97
C THR A 378 19.98 0.59 -3.09
N ASP A 379 18.76 0.83 -3.55
CA ASP A 379 17.78 1.62 -2.84
C ASP A 379 16.41 0.94 -2.87
N PHE A 380 15.66 1.13 -1.79
CA PHE A 380 14.34 0.55 -1.59
C PHE A 380 13.36 1.68 -1.26
N PHE A 381 12.13 1.55 -1.74
CA PHE A 381 11.06 2.52 -1.52
C PHE A 381 9.76 1.79 -1.19
N GLY A 382 9.14 2.16 -0.08
CA GLY A 382 7.95 1.48 0.44
C GLY A 382 7.71 1.84 1.90
N SER A 383 6.72 1.15 2.49
CA SER A 383 6.45 1.20 3.94
C SER A 383 7.11 0.01 4.61
N PHE A 384 8.30 0.23 5.17
CA PHE A 384 9.11 -0.77 5.86
C PHE A 384 10.17 -0.09 6.71
N TYR A 385 10.93 -0.89 7.45
CA TYR A 385 12.13 -0.49 8.16
C TYR A 385 13.37 -1.18 7.56
N MET A 386 14.53 -0.54 7.65
CA MET A 386 15.80 -1.13 7.27
C MET A 386 16.86 -0.74 8.29
N SER A 387 17.37 -1.72 9.05
CA SER A 387 18.54 -1.52 9.93
C SER A 387 19.86 -1.47 9.15
N ASN A 388 19.88 -2.10 7.98
CA ASN A 388 21.03 -2.21 7.10
C ASN A 388 20.67 -1.83 5.65
N THR A 389 21.55 -2.05 4.68
CA THR A 389 21.32 -1.63 3.29
C THR A 389 20.78 -2.74 2.38
N THR A 390 20.51 -3.93 2.90
CA THR A 390 20.17 -5.13 2.12
C THR A 390 18.86 -5.81 2.50
N ASP A 391 18.49 -5.76 3.78
CA ASP A 391 17.34 -6.47 4.32
C ASP A 391 16.22 -5.47 4.62
N VAL A 392 15.06 -5.73 4.04
CA VAL A 392 13.83 -4.97 4.23
C VAL A 392 13.01 -5.67 5.31
N GLU A 393 12.85 -5.02 6.46
CA GLU A 393 12.16 -5.55 7.63
C GLU A 393 10.73 -4.98 7.69
N LEU A 394 9.73 -5.86 7.76
CA LEU A 394 8.33 -5.48 7.90
C LEU A 394 7.72 -6.24 9.08
N ALA A 395 7.12 -5.54 10.04
CA ALA A 395 6.41 -6.21 11.11
C ALA A 395 5.14 -6.90 10.59
N GLY A 396 4.44 -6.27 9.64
CA GLY A 396 3.35 -6.85 8.87
C GLY A 396 3.58 -6.68 7.37
N LEU A 397 3.24 -7.71 6.61
CA LEU A 397 3.28 -7.74 5.15
C LEU A 397 1.93 -8.22 4.66
N ASP A 398 1.13 -7.34 4.10
CA ASP A 398 -0.16 -7.71 3.50
C ASP A 398 -0.10 -7.83 1.97
N CYS A 399 -1.22 -8.27 1.39
CA CYS A 399 -1.36 -8.46 -0.05
C CYS A 399 -1.30 -7.18 -0.88
N ASP A 400 -1.41 -6.00 -0.27
CA ASP A 400 -1.35 -4.69 -0.94
C ASP A 400 0.04 -4.06 -0.88
N LYS A 401 0.86 -4.46 0.09
CA LYS A 401 2.21 -3.89 0.28
C LYS A 401 3.10 -4.11 -0.93
N THR A 402 3.64 -2.99 -1.40
CA THR A 402 4.53 -2.95 -2.55
C THR A 402 5.85 -2.28 -2.21
N VAL A 403 6.95 -2.93 -2.57
CA VAL A 403 8.32 -2.42 -2.43
C VAL A 403 8.91 -2.18 -3.82
N THR A 404 9.34 -0.95 -4.08
CA THR A 404 10.06 -0.59 -5.31
C THR A 404 11.56 -0.62 -5.02
N VAL A 405 12.33 -1.29 -5.88
CA VAL A 405 13.76 -1.51 -5.70
C VAL A 405 14.52 -0.89 -6.87
N GLU A 406 15.48 -0.01 -6.58
CA GLU A 406 16.42 0.54 -7.56
C GLU A 406 17.63 -0.38 -7.69
N PHE A 407 18.07 -0.59 -8.93
CA PHE A 407 19.25 -1.36 -9.26
C PHE A 407 20.34 -0.48 -9.87
N ARG A 408 21.59 -0.82 -9.57
CA ARG A 408 22.76 -0.20 -10.20
C ARG A 408 23.72 -1.27 -10.71
N HIS A 409 24.45 -0.90 -11.76
CA HIS A 409 25.51 -1.74 -12.31
C HIS A 409 26.70 -1.75 -11.35
N ASP A 410 27.17 -2.95 -11.04
CA ASP A 410 28.45 -3.19 -10.34
C ASP A 410 29.55 -3.62 -11.31
N ASP A 411 29.19 -4.32 -12.39
CA ASP A 411 30.10 -4.76 -13.44
C ASP A 411 29.33 -4.86 -14.78
N LYS A 412 29.97 -5.36 -15.83
CA LYS A 412 29.34 -5.64 -17.12
C LYS A 412 28.37 -6.81 -17.01
N LEU A 413 27.20 -6.65 -17.60
CA LEU A 413 26.21 -7.71 -17.78
C LEU A 413 26.44 -8.42 -19.12
N SER A 414 26.19 -9.72 -19.18
CA SER A 414 26.30 -10.52 -20.40
C SER A 414 24.94 -10.61 -21.10
N GLU A 415 24.93 -10.38 -22.42
CA GLU A 415 23.70 -10.52 -23.24
C GLU A 415 23.24 -11.98 -23.33
N GLU A 416 24.15 -12.94 -23.24
CA GLU A 416 23.83 -14.38 -23.32
C GLU A 416 23.11 -14.88 -22.07
N THR A 417 23.52 -14.39 -20.89
CA THR A 417 23.00 -14.84 -19.59
C THR A 417 21.92 -13.92 -19.03
N GLY A 418 21.87 -12.67 -19.48
CA GLY A 418 20.95 -11.66 -18.97
C GLY A 418 21.26 -11.23 -17.53
N ALA A 419 20.25 -10.65 -16.88
CA ALA A 419 20.28 -10.32 -15.46
C ALA A 419 19.20 -11.10 -14.73
N LEU A 420 19.58 -11.71 -13.60
CA LEU A 420 18.68 -12.49 -12.76
C LEU A 420 18.38 -11.73 -11.48
N MET A 421 17.15 -11.88 -11.00
CA MET A 421 16.67 -11.32 -9.75
C MET A 421 15.92 -12.41 -8.98
N GLN A 422 16.17 -12.50 -7.68
CA GLN A 422 15.43 -13.36 -6.76
C GLN A 422 15.00 -12.53 -5.55
N CYS A 423 13.71 -12.26 -5.46
CA CYS A 423 13.10 -11.73 -4.26
C CYS A 423 12.76 -12.91 -3.34
N ALA A 424 13.26 -12.88 -2.11
CA ALA A 424 12.93 -13.85 -1.09
C ALA A 424 12.36 -13.13 0.13
N VAL A 425 11.17 -13.55 0.57
CA VAL A 425 10.48 -13.00 1.73
C VAL A 425 10.28 -14.10 2.76
N LEU A 426 10.98 -14.00 3.88
CA LEU A 426 10.78 -14.84 5.05
C LEU A 426 9.70 -14.21 5.91
N TYR A 427 8.65 -14.93 6.29
CA TYR A 427 7.56 -14.40 7.12
C TYR A 427 6.89 -15.50 7.96
N THR A 428 6.11 -15.09 8.95
CA THR A 428 5.24 -15.97 9.75
C THR A 428 3.81 -15.82 9.29
N SER A 429 3.14 -16.93 8.95
CA SER A 429 1.75 -16.91 8.51
C SER A 429 0.76 -16.67 9.66
N CYS A 430 -0.52 -16.48 9.34
CA CYS A 430 -1.59 -16.34 10.34
C CYS A 430 -1.79 -17.60 11.22
N SER A 431 -1.29 -18.77 10.79
CA SER A 431 -1.34 -19.99 11.60
C SER A 431 -0.13 -20.17 12.53
N GLY A 432 0.89 -19.29 12.43
CA GLY A 432 2.15 -19.44 13.17
C GLY A 432 3.22 -20.26 12.43
N GLN A 433 3.08 -20.52 11.14
CA GLN A 433 4.11 -21.22 10.36
C GLN A 433 5.14 -20.25 9.78
N ARG A 434 6.43 -20.59 9.86
CA ARG A 434 7.50 -19.83 9.21
C ARG A 434 7.62 -20.27 7.74
N ARG A 435 7.46 -19.33 6.82
CA ARG A 435 7.44 -19.56 5.37
C ARG A 435 8.40 -18.64 4.63
N LEU A 436 8.84 -19.08 3.46
CA LEU A 436 9.71 -18.33 2.55
C LEU A 436 9.04 -18.20 1.18
N ARG A 437 8.53 -17.04 0.82
CA ARG A 437 8.03 -16.77 -0.53
C ARG A 437 9.16 -16.34 -1.45
N ILE A 438 9.30 -17.02 -2.59
CA ILE A 438 10.34 -16.78 -3.58
C ILE A 438 9.71 -16.30 -4.89
N HIS A 439 10.25 -15.23 -5.45
CA HIS A 439 9.97 -14.79 -6.82
C HIS A 439 11.29 -14.68 -7.60
N ASN A 440 11.37 -15.37 -8.72
CA ASN A 440 12.52 -15.40 -9.60
C ASN A 440 12.16 -14.72 -10.92
N MET A 441 12.99 -13.78 -11.37
CA MET A 441 12.82 -13.06 -12.63
C MET A 441 14.15 -13.04 -13.38
N ALA A 442 14.09 -13.32 -14.68
CA ALA A 442 15.20 -13.14 -15.60
C ALA A 442 14.83 -12.05 -16.60
N VAL A 443 15.74 -11.12 -16.83
CA VAL A 443 15.58 -10.05 -17.82
C VAL A 443 16.74 -10.06 -18.79
N ASN A 444 16.44 -9.81 -20.06
CA ASN A 444 17.46 -9.75 -21.09
C ASN A 444 18.39 -8.54 -20.87
N CYS A 445 19.65 -8.69 -21.26
CA CYS A 445 20.60 -7.58 -21.33
C CYS A 445 20.81 -7.19 -22.79
N CYS A 446 21.13 -5.92 -23.01
CA CYS A 446 21.39 -5.38 -24.34
C CYS A 446 22.51 -4.34 -24.29
N SER A 447 23.19 -4.19 -25.42
CA SER A 447 24.24 -3.19 -25.68
C SER A 447 23.75 -2.04 -26.56
N GLN A 448 22.57 -2.17 -27.17
CA GLN A 448 21.98 -1.18 -28.07
C GLN A 448 20.87 -0.38 -27.38
N LEU A 449 20.96 0.96 -27.45
CA LEU A 449 19.97 1.86 -26.81
C LEU A 449 18.55 1.65 -27.35
N ALA A 450 18.42 1.30 -28.63
CA ALA A 450 17.11 1.05 -29.24
C ALA A 450 16.35 -0.09 -28.54
N ASP A 451 17.04 -1.16 -28.15
CA ASP A 451 16.42 -2.29 -27.47
C ASP A 451 16.04 -1.96 -26.02
N LEU A 452 16.83 -1.13 -25.32
CA LEU A 452 16.45 -0.61 -24.01
C LEU A 452 15.13 0.17 -24.07
N TYR A 453 15.02 1.15 -24.97
CA TYR A 453 13.82 1.99 -25.07
C TYR A 453 12.59 1.23 -25.58
N ARG A 454 12.77 0.16 -26.36
CA ARG A 454 11.68 -0.72 -26.80
C ARG A 454 11.07 -1.53 -25.64
N ASN A 455 11.84 -1.78 -24.58
CA ASN A 455 11.43 -2.58 -23.44
C ASN A 455 11.19 -1.74 -22.17
N CYS A 456 11.02 -0.41 -22.31
CA CYS A 456 10.74 0.47 -21.18
C CYS A 456 9.24 0.52 -20.87
N GLU A 457 8.89 0.25 -19.62
CA GLU A 457 7.53 0.39 -19.13
C GLU A 457 7.34 1.75 -18.44
N THR A 458 6.51 2.61 -19.05
CA THR A 458 6.30 3.99 -18.56
C THR A 458 5.68 4.02 -17.16
N ASP A 459 4.73 3.12 -16.87
CA ASP A 459 4.00 3.11 -15.60
C ASP A 459 4.93 2.74 -14.43
N THR A 460 5.84 1.78 -14.63
CA THR A 460 6.89 1.43 -13.67
C THR A 460 7.88 2.57 -13.43
N ILE A 461 8.29 3.29 -14.49
CA ILE A 461 9.16 4.48 -14.36
C ILE A 461 8.48 5.56 -13.52
N ILE A 462 7.18 5.81 -13.74
CA ILE A 462 6.42 6.80 -13.00
C ILE A 462 6.20 6.38 -11.55
N ASN A 463 5.93 5.10 -11.27
CA ASN A 463 5.86 4.58 -9.91
C ASN A 463 7.18 4.84 -9.16
N PHE A 464 8.31 4.53 -9.80
CA PHE A 464 9.65 4.81 -9.25
C PHE A 464 9.87 6.31 -9.01
N PHE A 465 9.62 7.16 -10.02
CA PHE A 465 9.79 8.61 -9.90
C PHE A 465 8.93 9.21 -8.79
N ALA A 466 7.68 8.75 -8.64
CA ALA A 466 6.79 9.21 -7.59
C ALA A 466 7.34 8.87 -6.20
N LYS A 467 7.74 7.60 -5.97
CA LYS A 467 8.30 7.17 -4.69
C LYS A 467 9.65 7.83 -4.37
N TYR A 468 10.51 7.98 -5.38
CA TYR A 468 11.78 8.72 -5.26
C TYR A 468 11.54 10.17 -4.86
N ALA A 469 10.63 10.86 -5.56
CA ALA A 469 10.32 12.26 -5.32
C ALA A 469 9.78 12.47 -3.90
N TYR A 470 8.82 11.64 -3.50
CA TYR A 470 8.13 11.78 -2.22
C TYR A 470 9.04 11.47 -1.03
N ARG A 471 9.99 10.54 -1.18
CA ARG A 471 11.07 10.32 -0.20
C ARG A 471 12.03 11.51 -0.16
N SER A 472 12.38 12.08 -1.32
CA SER A 472 13.34 13.18 -1.43
C SER A 472 12.86 14.48 -0.78
N VAL A 473 11.55 14.73 -0.74
CA VAL A 473 10.96 15.91 -0.07
C VAL A 473 11.26 15.97 1.43
N LEU A 474 11.61 14.85 2.07
CA LEU A 474 12.02 14.82 3.48
C LEU A 474 13.39 15.49 3.72
N GLY A 475 14.25 15.57 2.71
CA GLY A 475 15.62 16.09 2.81
C GLY A 475 15.90 17.31 1.94
N SER A 476 15.18 17.47 0.83
CA SER A 476 15.47 18.45 -0.21
C SER A 476 14.29 19.40 -0.46
N PRO A 477 14.54 20.68 -0.81
CA PRO A 477 13.48 21.59 -1.24
C PRO A 477 12.70 21.04 -2.42
N ILE A 478 11.36 21.21 -2.42
CA ILE A 478 10.47 20.66 -3.46
C ILE A 478 10.88 21.12 -4.86
N LYS A 479 11.30 22.38 -5.00
CA LYS A 479 11.78 22.93 -6.28
C LYS A 479 12.91 22.07 -6.86
N ASN A 480 13.91 21.73 -6.07
CA ASN A 480 15.05 20.92 -6.52
C ASN A 480 14.62 19.51 -6.92
N VAL A 481 13.67 18.92 -6.19
CA VAL A 481 13.10 17.60 -6.54
C VAL A 481 12.40 17.65 -7.90
N ARG A 482 11.57 18.67 -8.12
CA ARG A 482 10.87 18.89 -9.41
C ARG A 482 11.85 19.08 -10.56
N ASP A 483 12.82 19.98 -10.38
CA ASP A 483 13.84 20.27 -11.39
C ASP A 483 14.65 19.01 -11.74
N SER A 484 15.01 18.20 -10.74
CA SER A 484 15.69 16.92 -10.96
C SER A 484 14.89 15.96 -11.83
N LEU A 485 13.58 15.84 -11.59
CA LEU A 485 12.70 14.94 -12.37
C LEU A 485 12.52 15.42 -13.80
N VAL A 486 12.31 16.72 -13.99
CA VAL A 486 12.19 17.35 -15.32
C VAL A 486 13.49 17.14 -16.11
N ASN A 487 14.63 17.40 -15.49
CA ASN A 487 15.95 17.22 -16.10
C ASN A 487 16.20 15.76 -16.48
N GLN A 488 15.90 14.81 -15.60
CA GLN A 488 16.06 13.38 -15.89
C GLN A 488 15.17 12.94 -17.06
N CYS A 489 13.90 13.37 -17.09
CA CYS A 489 13.00 13.09 -18.20
C CYS A 489 13.49 13.71 -19.52
N ALA A 490 14.00 14.94 -19.48
CA ALA A 490 14.55 15.60 -20.66
C ALA A 490 15.78 14.85 -21.19
N GLN A 491 16.65 14.35 -20.31
CA GLN A 491 17.81 13.54 -20.67
C GLN A 491 17.42 12.20 -21.29
N ILE A 492 16.43 11.49 -20.73
CA ILE A 492 15.88 10.26 -21.29
C ILE A 492 15.39 10.49 -22.74
N LEU A 493 14.57 11.52 -22.94
CA LEU A 493 13.98 11.82 -24.24
C LEU A 493 15.01 12.36 -25.25
N ALA A 494 15.96 13.19 -24.81
CA ALA A 494 17.06 13.67 -25.64
C ALA A 494 17.96 12.51 -26.09
N CYS A 495 18.28 11.58 -25.19
CA CYS A 495 19.07 10.40 -25.50
C CYS A 495 18.35 9.49 -26.51
N TYR A 496 17.06 9.23 -26.33
CA TYR A 496 16.26 8.50 -27.32
C TYR A 496 16.27 9.20 -28.69
N ARG A 497 16.04 10.51 -28.70
CA ARG A 497 16.01 11.30 -29.94
C ARG A 497 17.34 11.32 -30.68
N LYS A 498 18.46 11.38 -29.97
CA LYS A 498 19.80 11.40 -30.55
C LYS A 498 20.23 10.05 -31.14
N ASN A 499 19.88 8.94 -30.48
CA ASN A 499 20.48 7.64 -30.76
C ASN A 499 19.51 6.62 -31.37
N CYS A 500 18.20 6.82 -31.27
CA CYS A 500 17.20 5.81 -31.64
C CYS A 500 16.12 6.33 -32.60
N ALA A 501 15.78 7.62 -32.53
CA ALA A 501 14.71 8.16 -33.36
C ALA A 501 15.09 8.20 -34.84
N SER A 502 14.50 7.29 -35.64
CA SER A 502 14.23 7.57 -37.06
C SER A 502 13.07 8.58 -37.15
N PRO A 503 12.96 9.39 -38.22
CA PRO A 503 11.87 10.38 -38.36
C PRO A 503 10.43 9.81 -38.31
N SER A 504 10.25 8.49 -38.21
CA SER A 504 8.96 7.79 -38.40
C SER A 504 8.55 6.79 -37.29
N SER A 505 9.28 6.65 -36.18
CA SER A 505 8.92 5.67 -35.12
C SER A 505 8.56 6.32 -33.76
N ALA A 506 7.32 6.11 -33.32
CA ALA A 506 6.88 6.47 -31.96
C ALA A 506 7.41 5.42 -30.96
N GLY A 507 8.25 5.86 -30.01
CA GLY A 507 8.78 5.00 -28.94
C GLY A 507 7.80 4.83 -27.77
N GLN A 508 7.97 3.80 -26.95
CA GLN A 508 7.12 3.53 -25.78
C GLN A 508 7.22 4.62 -24.69
N CYS A 509 8.30 5.39 -24.63
CA CYS A 509 8.47 6.53 -23.71
C CYS A 509 7.74 7.82 -24.14
N THR A 510 6.91 7.79 -25.19
CA THR A 510 6.21 8.99 -25.71
C THR A 510 5.16 9.53 -24.75
N LEU A 511 4.61 8.70 -23.87
CA LEU A 511 3.64 9.09 -22.83
C LEU A 511 4.29 9.53 -21.51
N LEU A 512 5.60 9.35 -21.35
CA LEU A 512 6.30 9.73 -20.12
C LEU A 512 6.09 11.21 -19.74
N PRO A 513 6.11 12.19 -20.68
CA PRO A 513 5.87 13.59 -20.34
C PRO A 513 4.48 13.87 -19.76
N VAL A 514 3.42 13.17 -20.21
CA VAL A 514 2.07 13.42 -19.69
C VAL A 514 1.97 12.96 -18.24
N TYR A 515 2.41 11.74 -17.94
CA TYR A 515 2.37 11.21 -16.58
C TYR A 515 3.29 11.99 -15.63
N LEU A 516 4.48 12.38 -16.10
CA LEU A 516 5.37 13.22 -15.30
C LEU A 516 4.72 14.57 -14.98
N ASN A 517 4.06 15.22 -15.94
CA ASN A 517 3.33 16.46 -15.67
C ASN A 517 2.22 16.25 -14.63
N CYS A 518 1.48 15.16 -14.73
CA CYS A 518 0.44 14.81 -13.75
C CYS A 518 1.03 14.64 -12.35
N MET A 519 2.14 13.90 -12.23
CA MET A 519 2.85 13.70 -10.96
C MET A 519 3.38 15.02 -10.38
N LEU A 520 3.95 15.90 -11.21
CA LEU A 520 4.42 17.23 -10.79
C LEU A 520 3.28 18.13 -10.31
N LYS A 521 2.05 17.91 -10.78
CA LYS A 521 0.85 18.63 -10.33
C LYS A 521 0.21 18.05 -9.06
N SER A 522 0.72 16.93 -8.54
CA SER A 522 0.20 16.33 -7.30
C SER A 522 0.32 17.29 -6.11
N ASP A 523 -0.62 17.18 -5.18
CA ASP A 523 -0.71 18.02 -3.98
C ASP A 523 0.53 17.98 -3.07
N VAL A 524 1.35 16.93 -3.19
CA VAL A 524 2.62 16.84 -2.46
C VAL A 524 3.66 17.81 -3.06
N LEU A 525 3.78 17.87 -4.39
CA LEU A 525 4.81 18.64 -5.11
C LEU A 525 4.35 20.02 -5.56
N GLN A 526 3.04 20.26 -5.61
CA GLN A 526 2.44 21.54 -5.97
C GLN A 526 1.09 21.72 -5.25
N PRO A 527 1.12 21.96 -3.93
CA PRO A 527 -0.10 22.04 -3.14
C PRO A 527 -0.98 23.22 -3.58
N GLY A 528 -2.30 22.99 -3.59
CA GLY A 528 -3.27 24.08 -3.62
C GLY A 528 -3.39 24.81 -2.30
N ALA A 529 -3.97 26.02 -2.34
CA ALA A 529 -4.22 26.81 -1.14
C ALA A 529 -5.12 26.10 -0.11
N ASP A 530 -6.03 25.26 -0.61
CA ASP A 530 -7.03 24.53 0.17
C ASP A 530 -6.55 23.16 0.69
N VAL A 531 -5.36 22.71 0.28
CA VAL A 531 -4.82 21.40 0.69
C VAL A 531 -4.15 21.52 2.06
N SER A 532 -4.60 20.71 3.03
CA SER A 532 -4.00 20.71 4.38
C SER A 532 -2.64 20.01 4.42
N LEU A 533 -1.81 20.33 5.41
CA LEU A 533 -0.54 19.62 5.61
C LEU A 533 -0.74 18.13 5.89
N ASP A 534 -1.82 17.77 6.57
CA ASP A 534 -2.17 16.38 6.86
C ASP A 534 -2.61 15.63 5.59
N ASP A 535 -3.26 16.28 4.62
CA ASP A 535 -3.55 15.68 3.31
C ASP A 535 -2.25 15.38 2.57
N ARG A 536 -1.31 16.33 2.56
CA ARG A 536 -0.02 16.15 1.89
C ARG A 536 0.81 15.04 2.53
N ALA A 537 0.89 15.00 3.85
CA ALA A 537 1.60 13.95 4.57
C ALA A 537 0.96 12.57 4.33
N TYR A 538 -0.37 12.51 4.32
CA TYR A 538 -1.13 11.29 4.00
C TYR A 538 -0.86 10.80 2.57
N LEU A 539 -0.98 11.68 1.57
CA LEU A 539 -0.72 11.34 0.16
C LEU A 539 0.73 10.89 -0.05
N ARG A 540 1.69 11.52 0.63
CA ARG A 540 3.11 11.11 0.58
C ARG A 540 3.29 9.68 1.05
N GLN A 541 2.69 9.32 2.18
CA GLN A 541 2.76 7.96 2.75
C GLN A 541 2.00 6.96 1.87
N LEU A 542 0.81 7.33 1.40
CA LEU A 542 0.00 6.52 0.50
C LEU A 542 0.77 6.08 -0.75
N VAL A 543 1.34 7.02 -1.50
CA VAL A 543 2.07 6.72 -2.76
C VAL A 543 3.27 5.81 -2.53
N SER A 544 3.88 5.82 -1.34
CA SER A 544 4.96 4.89 -1.01
C SER A 544 4.51 3.42 -1.10
N THR A 545 3.23 3.13 -0.83
CA THR A 545 2.67 1.78 -0.80
C THR A 545 2.06 1.31 -2.12
N LEU A 546 1.75 2.23 -3.05
CA LEU A 546 1.03 1.90 -4.27
C LEU A 546 1.83 1.01 -5.22
N ASP A 547 1.13 0.06 -5.84
CA ASP A 547 1.62 -0.70 -6.97
C ASP A 547 1.53 0.09 -8.29
N VAL A 548 1.96 -0.53 -9.40
CA VAL A 548 1.94 0.10 -10.72
C VAL A 548 0.51 0.43 -11.15
N SER A 549 -0.44 -0.48 -10.98
CA SER A 549 -1.85 -0.32 -11.36
C SER A 549 -2.55 0.79 -10.58
N GLU A 550 -2.31 0.87 -9.26
CA GLU A 550 -2.89 1.90 -8.42
C GLU A 550 -2.24 3.26 -8.65
N SER A 551 -0.91 3.32 -8.76
CA SER A 551 -0.21 4.58 -9.03
C SER A 551 -0.56 5.17 -10.39
N HIS A 552 -0.79 4.32 -11.40
CA HIS A 552 -1.26 4.74 -12.72
C HIS A 552 -2.59 5.51 -12.64
N VAL A 553 -3.61 4.91 -12.02
CA VAL A 553 -4.94 5.53 -11.89
C VAL A 553 -4.95 6.70 -10.91
N PHE A 554 -4.06 6.69 -9.92
CA PHE A 554 -3.89 7.80 -8.99
C PHE A 554 -3.39 9.08 -9.71
N PHE A 555 -2.38 8.95 -10.59
CA PHE A 555 -1.83 10.11 -11.31
C PHE A 555 -2.61 10.47 -12.58
N TYR A 556 -3.18 9.49 -13.27
CA TYR A 556 -4.03 9.70 -14.44
C TYR A 556 -5.38 9.00 -14.26
N PRO A 557 -6.36 9.68 -13.64
CA PRO A 557 -7.68 9.13 -13.39
C PRO A 557 -8.36 8.59 -14.65
N ARG A 558 -9.29 7.65 -14.49
CA ARG A 558 -10.05 7.09 -15.61
C ARG A 558 -11.37 7.83 -15.74
N LEU A 559 -11.55 8.58 -16.84
CA LEU A 559 -12.79 9.32 -17.14
C LEU A 559 -13.62 8.60 -18.21
N LEU A 560 -14.82 8.13 -17.82
CA LEU A 560 -15.69 7.30 -18.64
C LEU A 560 -17.00 8.03 -19.01
N PRO A 561 -17.33 8.19 -20.31
CA PRO A 561 -18.60 8.80 -20.73
C PRO A 561 -19.75 7.79 -20.64
N LEU A 562 -20.66 7.98 -19.68
CA LEU A 562 -21.76 7.05 -19.41
C LEU A 562 -22.85 7.07 -20.48
N GLN A 563 -23.03 8.17 -21.21
CA GLN A 563 -23.93 8.21 -22.38
C GLN A 563 -23.49 7.27 -23.53
N LYS A 564 -22.26 6.73 -23.50
CA LYS A 564 -21.75 5.74 -24.46
C LYS A 564 -21.67 4.33 -23.86
N LEU A 565 -22.26 4.12 -22.69
CA LEU A 565 -22.28 2.81 -22.05
C LEU A 565 -23.20 1.87 -22.83
N ASP A 566 -22.62 0.81 -23.38
CA ASP A 566 -23.39 -0.31 -23.90
C ASP A 566 -23.81 -1.22 -22.75
N VAL A 567 -25.10 -1.28 -22.48
CA VAL A 567 -25.68 -2.03 -21.36
C VAL A 567 -25.65 -3.54 -21.61
N MET A 568 -25.56 -3.96 -22.87
CA MET A 568 -25.54 -5.39 -23.25
C MET A 568 -24.11 -5.96 -23.25
N SER A 569 -23.09 -5.10 -23.25
CA SER A 569 -21.69 -5.50 -23.27
C SER A 569 -21.05 -5.48 -21.88
N MET A 570 -20.15 -6.44 -21.64
CA MET A 570 -19.28 -6.45 -20.47
C MET A 570 -18.10 -5.46 -20.57
N SER A 571 -17.88 -4.85 -21.74
CA SER A 571 -16.82 -3.86 -21.95
C SER A 571 -17.15 -2.51 -21.31
N LEU A 572 -16.15 -1.86 -20.74
CA LEU A 572 -16.25 -0.45 -20.33
C LEU A 572 -16.30 0.46 -21.57
N PRO A 573 -16.95 1.64 -21.50
CA PRO A 573 -16.85 2.63 -22.56
C PRO A 573 -15.39 3.10 -22.69
N VAL A 574 -15.00 3.51 -23.90
CA VAL A 574 -13.65 4.02 -24.15
C VAL A 574 -13.42 5.28 -23.31
N ALA A 575 -12.39 5.25 -22.47
CA ALA A 575 -12.01 6.38 -21.64
C ALA A 575 -11.67 7.60 -22.48
N VAL A 576 -12.06 8.78 -22.00
CA VAL A 576 -11.72 10.07 -22.61
C VAL A 576 -10.58 10.72 -21.86
N ARG A 577 -9.90 11.67 -22.52
CA ARG A 577 -8.81 12.43 -21.90
C ARG A 577 -9.31 13.25 -20.71
N ASN A 578 -8.46 13.37 -19.69
CA ASN A 578 -8.75 14.12 -18.47
C ASN A 578 -8.61 15.64 -18.69
N SER A 579 -9.55 16.21 -19.44
CA SER A 579 -9.62 17.64 -19.76
C SER A 579 -11.07 18.12 -19.79
N GLU A 580 -11.32 19.34 -19.33
CA GLU A 580 -12.64 20.00 -19.36
C GLU A 580 -13.19 20.10 -20.79
N GLU A 581 -12.32 20.21 -21.81
CA GLU A 581 -12.71 20.24 -23.22
C GLU A 581 -13.43 18.96 -23.68
N ARG A 582 -13.31 17.86 -22.93
CA ARG A 582 -13.97 16.58 -23.22
C ARG A 582 -15.32 16.41 -22.53
N LEU A 583 -15.68 17.35 -21.65
CA LEU A 583 -16.96 17.37 -20.95
C LEU A 583 -18.00 18.11 -21.79
N SER A 584 -19.17 17.49 -21.96
CA SER A 584 -20.31 18.14 -22.60
C SER A 584 -21.36 18.50 -21.55
N ARG A 585 -22.02 19.65 -21.72
CA ARG A 585 -23.10 20.09 -20.82
C ARG A 585 -24.29 19.12 -20.75
N GLY A 586 -24.42 18.20 -21.72
CA GLY A 586 -25.46 17.16 -21.74
C GLY A 586 -24.97 15.75 -21.41
N GLY A 587 -23.70 15.59 -21.03
CA GLY A 587 -23.11 14.29 -20.72
C GLY A 587 -23.18 13.93 -19.24
N VAL A 588 -22.95 12.66 -18.95
CA VAL A 588 -22.72 12.15 -17.58
C VAL A 588 -21.43 11.34 -17.61
N TYR A 589 -20.53 11.64 -16.69
CA TYR A 589 -19.18 11.07 -16.69
C TYR A 589 -18.85 10.46 -15.33
N LEU A 590 -18.22 9.29 -15.38
CA LEU A 590 -17.69 8.60 -14.20
C LEU A 590 -16.17 8.77 -14.18
N LEU A 591 -15.63 9.37 -13.12
CA LEU A 591 -14.19 9.51 -12.91
C LEU A 591 -13.74 8.68 -11.72
N GLU A 592 -12.78 7.79 -11.93
CA GLU A 592 -12.15 6.96 -10.89
C GLU A 592 -10.68 7.39 -10.72
N ASN A 593 -10.26 7.71 -9.49
CA ASN A 593 -8.87 8.08 -9.19
C ASN A 593 -8.19 7.13 -8.17
N GLY A 594 -8.79 5.97 -7.89
CA GLY A 594 -8.30 4.98 -6.93
C GLY A 594 -8.60 5.28 -5.45
N LEU A 595 -9.04 6.50 -5.10
CA LEU A 595 -9.47 6.88 -3.74
C LEU A 595 -10.95 7.26 -3.66
N ASN A 596 -11.47 7.84 -4.72
CA ASN A 596 -12.84 8.34 -4.85
C ASN A 596 -13.37 8.01 -6.25
N ILE A 597 -14.70 7.94 -6.34
CA ILE A 597 -15.43 7.87 -7.60
C ILE A 597 -16.28 9.13 -7.70
N PHE A 598 -16.13 9.89 -8.78
CA PHE A 598 -16.94 11.07 -9.05
C PHE A 598 -17.92 10.76 -10.17
N LEU A 599 -19.19 11.12 -9.96
CA LEU A 599 -20.23 11.06 -10.98
C LEU A 599 -20.61 12.49 -11.36
N TRP A 600 -20.01 13.02 -12.42
CA TRP A 600 -20.30 14.35 -12.93
C TRP A 600 -21.53 14.32 -13.82
N VAL A 601 -22.50 15.20 -13.56
CA VAL A 601 -23.79 15.26 -14.27
C VAL A 601 -23.94 16.62 -14.92
N GLY A 602 -23.99 16.68 -16.25
CA GLY A 602 -24.21 17.94 -16.98
C GLY A 602 -25.62 18.51 -16.77
N VAL A 603 -25.74 19.85 -16.77
CA VAL A 603 -27.03 20.56 -16.58
C VAL A 603 -28.09 20.14 -17.60
N ASN A 604 -27.69 19.84 -18.83
CA ASN A 604 -28.57 19.44 -19.93
C ASN A 604 -28.56 17.92 -20.17
N ALA A 605 -28.22 17.13 -19.15
CA ALA A 605 -28.25 15.67 -19.26
C ALA A 605 -29.65 15.17 -19.65
N GLN A 606 -29.69 14.18 -20.55
CA GLN A 606 -30.97 13.64 -21.06
C GLN A 606 -31.82 13.06 -19.93
N GLN A 607 -33.12 13.38 -19.92
CA GLN A 607 -34.07 12.92 -18.91
C GLN A 607 -34.08 11.40 -18.75
N GLU A 608 -33.98 10.65 -19.85
CA GLU A 608 -33.93 9.18 -19.83
C GLU A 608 -32.71 8.67 -19.04
N LEU A 609 -31.55 9.28 -19.23
CA LEU A 609 -30.32 8.92 -18.51
C LEU A 609 -30.42 9.26 -17.02
N LEU A 610 -31.00 10.41 -16.68
CA LEU A 610 -31.24 10.81 -15.29
C LEU A 610 -32.24 9.86 -14.60
N GLN A 611 -33.32 9.48 -15.28
CA GLN A 611 -34.29 8.52 -14.77
C GLN A 611 -33.66 7.14 -14.57
N ASN A 612 -32.81 6.71 -15.50
CA ASN A 612 -32.13 5.42 -15.43
C ASN A 612 -31.08 5.35 -14.32
N ILE A 613 -30.38 6.45 -13.99
CA ILE A 613 -29.34 6.48 -12.96
C ILE A 613 -29.89 6.83 -11.58
N PHE A 614 -30.67 7.91 -11.48
CA PHE A 614 -31.10 8.51 -10.21
C PHE A 614 -32.58 8.26 -9.89
N GLY A 615 -33.38 7.81 -10.85
CA GLY A 615 -34.82 7.64 -10.66
C GLY A 615 -35.60 8.96 -10.69
N THR A 616 -34.92 10.07 -11.04
CA THR A 616 -35.50 11.41 -11.11
C THR A 616 -35.47 11.96 -12.54
N PRO A 617 -36.54 12.60 -13.01
CA PRO A 617 -36.61 13.14 -14.37
C PRO A 617 -35.83 14.46 -14.57
N ALA A 618 -35.51 15.19 -13.51
CA ALA A 618 -34.93 16.53 -13.60
C ALA A 618 -33.60 16.66 -12.84
N PHE A 619 -32.63 17.35 -13.44
CA PHE A 619 -31.31 17.64 -12.86
C PHE A 619 -31.38 18.29 -11.46
N GLY A 620 -32.37 19.17 -11.25
CA GLY A 620 -32.56 19.86 -9.96
C GLY A 620 -32.95 18.93 -8.80
N GLN A 621 -33.51 17.75 -9.08
CA GLN A 621 -33.99 16.81 -8.07
C GLN A 621 -32.89 15.84 -7.57
N ILE A 622 -31.74 15.81 -8.22
CA ILE A 622 -30.62 14.94 -7.84
C ILE A 622 -30.04 15.43 -6.51
N ASP A 623 -29.91 14.56 -5.52
CA ASP A 623 -29.26 14.89 -4.25
C ASP A 623 -27.72 14.97 -4.43
N PRO A 624 -27.09 16.13 -4.21
CA PRO A 624 -25.64 16.26 -4.29
C PRO A 624 -24.89 15.53 -3.16
N ASN A 625 -25.56 15.20 -2.04
CA ASN A 625 -24.94 14.50 -0.91
C ASN A 625 -25.03 12.96 -1.03
N MET A 626 -25.56 12.47 -2.15
CA MET A 626 -25.71 11.04 -2.40
C MET A 626 -24.35 10.33 -2.47
N THR A 627 -24.14 9.35 -1.58
CA THR A 627 -22.91 8.54 -1.50
C THR A 627 -23.05 7.14 -2.08
N SER A 628 -24.27 6.75 -2.48
CA SER A 628 -24.59 5.46 -3.10
C SER A 628 -25.69 5.64 -4.15
N LEU A 629 -25.60 4.97 -5.29
CA LEU A 629 -26.64 5.03 -6.32
C LEU A 629 -27.90 4.27 -5.89
N PRO A 630 -29.11 4.75 -6.24
CA PRO A 630 -30.34 4.04 -5.96
C PRO A 630 -30.39 2.71 -6.70
N ALA A 631 -30.90 1.68 -6.03
CA ALA A 631 -31.10 0.36 -6.63
C ALA A 631 -32.36 0.36 -7.50
N LEU A 632 -32.22 0.80 -8.75
CA LEU A 632 -33.32 0.85 -9.72
C LEU A 632 -33.39 -0.43 -10.54
N ASP A 633 -34.60 -0.88 -10.85
CA ASP A 633 -34.85 -2.04 -11.69
C ASP A 633 -34.83 -1.67 -13.18
N ASN A 634 -33.67 -1.21 -13.65
CA ASN A 634 -33.41 -1.03 -15.07
C ASN A 634 -32.00 -1.53 -15.43
N PRO A 635 -31.77 -1.96 -16.68
CA PRO A 635 -30.49 -2.52 -17.11
C PRO A 635 -29.31 -1.55 -16.90
N PHE A 636 -29.51 -0.25 -17.13
CA PHE A 636 -28.45 0.76 -17.03
C PHE A 636 -27.97 0.95 -15.58
N SER A 637 -28.88 1.08 -14.61
CA SER A 637 -28.57 1.20 -13.18
C SER A 637 -27.84 -0.04 -12.66
N LYS A 638 -28.30 -1.24 -13.04
CA LYS A 638 -27.63 -2.50 -12.67
C LYS A 638 -26.20 -2.52 -13.21
N ARG A 639 -26.02 -2.24 -14.50
CA ARG A 639 -24.71 -2.22 -15.15
C ARG A 639 -23.77 -1.18 -14.55
N LEU A 640 -24.25 0.04 -14.27
CA LEU A 640 -23.42 1.09 -13.66
C LEU A 640 -22.96 0.70 -12.25
N ARG A 641 -23.86 0.11 -11.45
CA ARG A 641 -23.50 -0.39 -10.11
C ARG A 641 -22.47 -1.52 -10.18
N GLU A 642 -22.61 -2.46 -11.12
CA GLU A 642 -21.60 -3.51 -11.36
C GLU A 642 -20.23 -2.92 -11.71
N ILE A 643 -20.17 -1.88 -12.54
CA ILE A 643 -18.91 -1.21 -12.89
C ILE A 643 -18.27 -0.55 -11.66
N ILE A 644 -19.06 0.14 -10.84
CA ILE A 644 -18.58 0.77 -9.60
C ILE A 644 -18.05 -0.28 -8.62
N GLU A 645 -18.76 -1.38 -8.43
CA GLU A 645 -18.31 -2.48 -7.57
C GLU A 645 -17.05 -3.16 -8.13
N SER A 646 -16.96 -3.34 -9.45
CA SER A 646 -15.75 -3.84 -10.10
C SER A 646 -14.54 -2.94 -9.84
N PHE A 647 -14.70 -1.61 -9.88
CA PHE A 647 -13.61 -0.69 -9.55
C PHE A 647 -13.24 -0.80 -8.08
N ARG A 648 -14.22 -0.85 -7.17
CA ARG A 648 -13.98 -1.02 -5.74
C ARG A 648 -13.29 -2.33 -5.40
N ALA A 649 -13.54 -3.41 -6.15
CA ALA A 649 -12.88 -4.71 -5.96
C ALA A 649 -11.42 -4.73 -6.45
N GLN A 650 -11.07 -3.90 -7.44
CA GLN A 650 -9.72 -3.80 -8.00
C GLN A 650 -8.77 -2.92 -7.17
N ARG A 651 -9.27 -2.20 -6.16
CA ARG A 651 -8.49 -1.27 -5.34
C ARG A 651 -8.39 -1.73 -3.90
N SER A 652 -7.24 -1.47 -3.27
CA SER A 652 -7.00 -1.75 -1.85
C SER A 652 -7.98 -1.01 -0.93
N ARG A 653 -8.32 0.25 -1.27
CA ARG A 653 -9.20 1.10 -0.47
C ARG A 653 -10.61 1.22 -1.06
N TYR A 654 -11.59 1.38 -0.18
CA TYR A 654 -12.95 1.67 -0.58
C TYR A 654 -13.09 3.09 -1.13
N MET A 655 -13.60 3.19 -2.35
CA MET A 655 -13.82 4.48 -3.00
C MET A 655 -15.21 5.02 -2.70
N LYS A 656 -15.26 6.19 -2.06
CA LYS A 656 -16.50 6.93 -1.83
C LYS A 656 -17.01 7.49 -3.16
N LEU A 657 -18.29 7.25 -3.45
CA LEU A 657 -18.97 7.87 -4.59
C LEU A 657 -19.40 9.29 -4.19
N MET A 658 -19.17 10.26 -5.09
CA MET A 658 -19.61 11.64 -4.94
C MET A 658 -20.28 12.11 -6.22
N VAL A 659 -21.51 12.59 -6.11
CA VAL A 659 -22.22 13.22 -7.22
C VAL A 659 -21.74 14.66 -7.38
N VAL A 660 -21.37 15.03 -8.60
CA VAL A 660 -20.84 16.36 -8.91
C VAL A 660 -21.77 17.05 -9.90
N LYS A 661 -22.28 18.21 -9.50
CA LYS A 661 -23.04 19.11 -10.37
C LYS A 661 -22.18 20.30 -10.80
N PRO A 662 -22.37 20.82 -12.01
CA PRO A 662 -21.76 22.07 -12.45
C PRO A 662 -22.04 23.21 -11.47
N GLU A 663 -21.04 24.05 -11.26
CA GLU A 663 -21.04 25.22 -10.38
C GLU A 663 -21.07 24.92 -8.86
N ASP A 664 -21.12 23.63 -8.46
CA ASP A 664 -20.99 23.22 -7.06
C ASP A 664 -19.52 23.25 -6.58
N LYS A 665 -19.33 23.33 -5.26
CA LYS A 665 -17.99 23.25 -4.64
C LYS A 665 -17.23 21.97 -5.00
N LEU A 666 -17.95 20.86 -5.16
CA LEU A 666 -17.37 19.57 -5.55
C LEU A 666 -16.84 19.58 -6.99
N GLU A 667 -17.36 20.46 -7.87
CA GLU A 667 -16.83 20.58 -9.23
C GLU A 667 -15.40 21.11 -9.24
N LEU A 668 -15.04 22.00 -8.30
CA LEU A 668 -13.67 22.48 -8.16
C LEU A 668 -12.70 21.34 -7.84
N ILE A 669 -13.13 20.42 -6.97
CA ILE A 669 -12.37 19.21 -6.62
C ILE A 669 -12.32 18.25 -7.82
N PHE A 670 -13.44 18.05 -8.52
CA PHE A 670 -13.47 17.21 -9.73
C PHE A 670 -12.53 17.73 -10.82
N LYS A 671 -12.53 19.05 -11.07
CA LYS A 671 -11.66 19.70 -12.06
C LYS A 671 -10.17 19.57 -11.73
N HIS A 672 -9.80 19.43 -10.45
CA HIS A 672 -8.42 19.12 -10.07
C HIS A 672 -7.93 17.79 -10.68
N PHE A 673 -8.83 16.82 -10.90
CA PHE A 673 -8.53 15.52 -11.51
C PHE A 673 -8.56 15.52 -13.05
N LEU A 674 -8.85 16.66 -13.68
CA LEU A 674 -8.69 16.86 -15.13
C LEU A 674 -7.22 17.22 -15.43
N VAL A 675 -6.35 16.22 -15.24
CA VAL A 675 -4.90 16.36 -15.16
C VAL A 675 -4.20 16.74 -16.47
N GLU A 676 -4.87 16.89 -17.60
CA GLU A 676 -4.26 17.49 -18.80
C GLU A 676 -4.36 19.02 -18.81
N ASP A 677 -5.29 19.59 -18.06
CA ASP A 677 -5.55 21.02 -18.04
C ASP A 677 -4.52 21.79 -17.20
N LYS A 678 -4.54 23.12 -17.33
CA LYS A 678 -3.75 24.00 -16.47
C LYS A 678 -4.28 23.90 -15.04
N SER A 679 -3.41 23.65 -14.08
CA SER A 679 -3.83 23.61 -12.67
C SER A 679 -4.09 25.02 -12.15
N ASN A 680 -5.17 25.18 -11.39
CA ASN A 680 -5.50 26.41 -10.67
C ASN A 680 -4.37 26.86 -9.72
N ASN A 681 -3.49 25.93 -9.34
CA ASN A 681 -2.36 26.16 -8.43
C ASN A 681 -1.05 26.50 -9.19
N GLY A 682 -1.15 26.91 -10.45
CA GLY A 682 0.00 27.33 -11.27
C GLY A 682 0.72 26.20 -12.01
N GLY A 683 0.14 25.00 -12.09
CA GLY A 683 0.73 23.87 -12.81
C GLY A 683 0.47 24.00 -14.31
N ALA A 684 1.46 23.69 -15.14
CA ALA A 684 1.37 23.77 -16.60
C ALA A 684 0.32 22.79 -17.14
N SER A 685 -0.39 23.19 -18.21
CA SER A 685 -1.17 22.23 -19.00
C SER A 685 -0.21 21.21 -19.65
N TYR A 686 -0.74 20.09 -20.14
CA TYR A 686 0.08 19.12 -20.86
C TYR A 686 0.80 19.74 -22.07
N VAL A 687 0.12 20.61 -22.82
CA VAL A 687 0.69 21.29 -23.99
C VAL A 687 1.82 22.25 -23.60
N ASP A 688 1.64 23.03 -22.54
CA ASP A 688 2.67 23.93 -22.01
C ASP A 688 3.89 23.15 -21.54
N PHE A 689 3.67 22.04 -20.84
CA PHE A 689 4.74 21.18 -20.34
C PHE A 689 5.52 20.52 -21.49
N LEU A 690 4.84 20.04 -22.54
CA LEU A 690 5.52 19.54 -23.74
C LEU A 690 6.38 20.60 -24.43
N CYS A 691 5.88 21.84 -24.53
CA CYS A 691 6.65 22.95 -25.08
C CYS A 691 7.91 23.23 -24.26
N HIS A 692 7.81 23.17 -22.93
CA HIS A 692 8.97 23.29 -22.04
C HIS A 692 9.94 22.12 -22.22
N MET A 693 9.47 20.87 -22.18
CA MET A 693 10.29 19.68 -22.38
C MET A 693 11.03 19.72 -23.73
N HIS A 694 10.38 20.17 -24.80
CA HIS A 694 11.03 20.30 -26.11
C HIS A 694 12.14 21.36 -26.13
N LYS A 695 12.01 22.44 -25.35
CA LYS A 695 13.10 23.43 -25.17
C LYS A 695 14.29 22.82 -24.44
N GLU A 696 14.04 22.12 -23.33
CA GLU A 696 15.09 21.42 -22.56
C GLU A 696 15.80 20.37 -23.41
N ILE A 697 15.04 19.55 -24.14
CA ILE A 697 15.59 18.54 -25.05
C ILE A 697 16.46 19.19 -26.13
N ARG A 698 16.04 20.33 -26.70
CA ARG A 698 16.85 21.04 -27.70
C ARG A 698 18.16 21.55 -27.11
N GLN A 699 18.14 22.07 -25.88
CA GLN A 699 19.35 22.54 -25.19
C GLN A 699 20.32 21.39 -24.88
N LEU A 700 19.82 20.18 -24.62
CA LEU A 700 20.66 19.00 -24.40
C LEU A 700 21.20 18.38 -25.71
N LEU A 701 20.60 18.72 -26.85
CA LEU A 701 21.01 18.22 -28.18
C LEU A 701 21.95 19.16 -28.92
N SER A 702 21.89 20.46 -28.61
CA SER A 702 22.92 21.44 -28.99
C SER A 702 24.19 21.21 -28.19
#